data_AF-A0A366QN28-F1
#
_entry.id   AF-A0A366QN28-F1
#
_cell.length_a   1.000
_cell.length_b   1.000
_cell.length_c   1.000
_cell.angle_alpha   90.00
_cell.angle_beta   90.00
_cell.angle_gamma   90.00
#
_symmetry.space_group_name_H-M   'P 1'
#
loop_
_entity.id
_entity.type
_entity.pdbx_description
1 polymer ?
#
loop_
_entity_poly.entity_id
_entity_poly.type
_entity_poly.pdbx_seq_one_letter_code
_entity_poly.pdbx_strand_id
1 'polypeptide(L)'
;MAKFVADTNAIEIPHRTAIALERVILVRRSFSKQVGRRDRRSDATHAYFANVLEKVRDYLKPIMEAGLFKPKDTPKENKNSTPLSNMFDCLNVYTPSETFLNAPDIIPEPSVQSTVEQEPTLEDATFALLTLLGDLERIKDEISELWKKYAAGKIDVSAAAVATNTAFELAQSLENEVKDLLDKFKGTALLMESLFISACEMMGIDAGKKGRGEAFNIRAYSLAKDMHINTLQLLRSYVEQSRQVDIINIYNGMFGWYNEELGAKGKTNKEKWAQDRGAMMALLPDLQFLGTRGGRGQVEDELVRATGEVFDNLSKRLSVWIPWALNVWLDILQGFGSNCGQAYEELRRDSLKIQKALLNLPDTPQRTEVLKTVTRWNRDPTYTTRTDLIKTGALRGNGLSPEFTFLRRHSIFCGLLLHHCRCQLHEKGVELAAQGGGILCTAQLYQALRNENRLPDKKWDDLETLWEYQGDPCFFVGEPPKDREGYFKNFTLSKGLSASNWAPNRRSGKPAMQTNNMRNMKFDGWLSLKVGRRLHVDNTREPWTKAYVTELLTDGRTKEMQDGKGKTYANMKGKEKEHEPLPSTPEEIISHLAQVIGKQVPRIAFNYFNMHYISKDLLASLKDAFVKAIGPEFMNSIPSEDQLPLVVGYIFSTAAGHSSEDVRIRGAGNDGLLNIATEIVNDFLDSGMGSWITKASQQDVNPEEVEGLDIDGSKNWAGNAIGNLMREGPGAFEGRDKPTAGDLEKLMGMLGLNRAEMNDVARRAGF
;
A
#
# COMPACT_ATOMS: atom_id res chain seq x y z
N MET A 1 2.21 -43.43 14.65
CA MET A 1 1.59 -42.23 15.26
C MET A 1 0.08 -42.35 15.40
N ALA A 2 -0.72 -42.38 14.32
CA ALA A 2 -2.19 -42.49 14.43
C ALA A 2 -2.68 -43.67 15.29
N LYS A 3 -2.08 -44.86 15.12
CA LYS A 3 -2.33 -46.03 15.96
C LYS A 3 -2.02 -45.77 17.45
N PHE A 4 -0.88 -45.15 17.74
CA PHE A 4 -0.47 -44.78 19.11
C PHE A 4 -1.42 -43.75 19.75
N VAL A 5 -1.91 -42.79 18.98
CA VAL A 5 -2.89 -41.78 19.44
C VAL A 5 -4.26 -42.41 19.71
N ALA A 6 -4.67 -43.39 18.90
CA ALA A 6 -5.89 -44.15 19.13
C ALA A 6 -5.79 -45.05 20.37
N ASP A 7 -4.62 -45.67 20.59
CA ASP A 7 -4.38 -46.59 21.70
C ASP A 7 -4.28 -45.87 23.07
N THR A 8 -3.89 -44.59 23.09
CA THR A 8 -3.80 -43.81 24.34
C THR A 8 -5.15 -43.26 24.82
N ASN A 9 -6.14 -43.14 23.92
CA ASN A 9 -7.51 -42.67 24.21
C ASN A 9 -7.60 -41.34 25.00
N ALA A 10 -6.53 -40.53 24.98
CA ALA A 10 -6.36 -39.37 25.84
C ALA A 10 -6.77 -38.04 25.18
N ILE A 11 -7.06 -38.06 23.87
CA ILE A 11 -7.31 -36.87 23.05
C ILE A 11 -8.49 -37.15 22.11
N GLU A 12 -9.54 -36.34 22.18
CA GLU A 12 -10.63 -36.33 21.19
C GLU A 12 -10.18 -35.60 19.92
N ILE A 13 -10.48 -36.17 18.75
CA ILE A 13 -10.11 -35.55 17.48
C ILE A 13 -11.15 -34.51 17.08
N PRO A 14 -10.76 -33.24 16.84
CA PRO A 14 -11.70 -32.20 16.43
C PRO A 14 -12.46 -32.57 15.15
N HIS A 15 -13.77 -32.29 15.13
CA HIS A 15 -14.68 -32.59 14.01
C HIS A 15 -14.18 -32.04 12.66
N ARG A 16 -13.54 -30.88 12.64
CA ARG A 16 -12.96 -30.29 11.41
C ARG A 16 -11.82 -31.15 10.83
N THR A 17 -11.00 -31.76 11.67
CA THR A 17 -9.90 -32.65 11.26
C THR A 17 -10.46 -33.95 10.67
N ALA A 18 -11.54 -34.47 11.25
CA ALA A 18 -12.26 -35.62 10.70
C ALA A 18 -12.85 -35.34 9.31
N ILE A 19 -13.52 -34.18 9.15
CA ILE A 19 -14.05 -33.75 7.86
C ILE A 19 -12.93 -33.54 6.82
N ALA A 20 -11.83 -32.90 7.22
CA ALA A 20 -10.70 -32.67 6.33
C ALA A 20 -10.09 -33.99 5.86
N LEU A 21 -9.93 -34.96 6.76
CA LEU A 21 -9.42 -36.29 6.42
C LEU A 21 -10.32 -37.01 5.41
N GLU A 22 -11.64 -37.01 5.63
CA GLU A 22 -12.60 -37.62 4.70
C GLU A 22 -12.65 -36.91 3.34
N ARG A 23 -12.60 -35.58 3.33
CA ARG A 23 -12.56 -34.79 2.09
C ARG A 23 -11.30 -35.11 1.28
N VAL A 24 -10.14 -35.19 1.93
CA VAL A 24 -8.88 -35.52 1.25
C VAL A 24 -8.91 -36.95 0.68
N ILE A 25 -9.48 -37.92 1.41
CA ILE A 25 -9.67 -39.30 0.92
C ILE A 25 -10.60 -39.33 -0.30
N LEU A 26 -11.76 -38.66 -0.22
CA LEU A 26 -12.72 -38.56 -1.31
C LEU A 26 -12.12 -37.92 -2.57
N VAL A 27 -11.50 -36.76 -2.40
CA VAL A 27 -10.89 -36.00 -3.50
C VAL A 27 -9.78 -36.80 -4.16
N ARG A 28 -8.87 -37.41 -3.39
CA ARG A 28 -7.78 -38.23 -3.94
C ARG A 28 -8.29 -39.49 -4.66
N ARG A 29 -9.38 -40.12 -4.19
CA ARG A 29 -10.02 -41.23 -4.92
C ARG A 29 -10.69 -40.79 -6.21
N SER A 30 -11.32 -39.61 -6.23
CA SER A 30 -11.93 -39.08 -7.45
C SER A 30 -10.91 -38.55 -8.45
N PHE A 31 -9.72 -38.14 -7.98
CA PHE A 31 -8.68 -37.53 -8.79
C PHE A 31 -8.14 -38.47 -9.89
N SER A 32 -7.89 -39.75 -9.57
CA SER A 32 -7.49 -40.77 -10.58
C SER A 32 -8.52 -40.98 -11.70
N LYS A 33 -9.80 -40.60 -11.48
CA LYS A 33 -10.84 -40.65 -12.52
C LYS A 33 -10.89 -39.38 -13.38
N GLN A 34 -10.37 -38.26 -12.89
CA GLN A 34 -10.43 -36.95 -13.54
C GLN A 34 -9.18 -36.62 -14.36
N VAL A 35 -8.03 -37.24 -14.05
CA VAL A 35 -6.80 -37.08 -14.83
C VAL A 35 -6.81 -38.08 -16.00
N GLY A 36 -7.12 -37.61 -17.21
CA GLY A 36 -7.29 -38.45 -18.41
C GLY A 36 -6.06 -39.21 -18.91
N ARG A 37 -4.88 -39.05 -18.28
CA ARG A 37 -3.67 -39.81 -18.58
C ARG A 37 -3.45 -40.92 -17.55
N ARG A 38 -3.74 -42.16 -17.95
CA ARG A 38 -3.49 -43.36 -17.16
C ARG A 38 -2.00 -43.70 -17.14
N ASP A 39 -1.25 -43.13 -16.21
CA ASP A 39 0.01 -43.73 -15.80
C ASP A 39 -0.27 -44.77 -14.69
N ARG A 40 -0.10 -46.06 -15.02
CA ARG A 40 -0.36 -47.18 -14.10
C ARG A 40 0.46 -47.09 -12.81
N ARG A 41 1.61 -46.42 -12.84
CA ARG A 41 2.46 -46.24 -11.66
C ARG A 41 1.90 -45.17 -10.73
N SER A 42 1.35 -44.10 -11.31
CA SER A 42 0.68 -43.02 -10.61
C SER A 42 -0.65 -43.43 -9.98
N ASP A 43 -1.46 -44.21 -10.71
CA ASP A 43 -2.69 -44.82 -10.18
C ASP A 43 -2.39 -45.70 -8.95
N ALA A 44 -1.30 -46.47 -8.99
CA ALA A 44 -0.87 -47.30 -7.86
C ALA A 44 -0.41 -46.44 -6.66
N THR A 45 0.25 -45.31 -6.90
CA THR A 45 0.69 -44.35 -5.87
C THR A 45 -0.49 -43.64 -5.21
N HIS A 46 -1.45 -43.14 -5.98
CA HIS A 46 -2.66 -42.52 -5.44
C HIS A 46 -3.54 -43.52 -4.68
N ALA A 47 -3.69 -44.74 -5.21
CA ALA A 47 -4.35 -45.81 -4.48
C ALA A 47 -3.61 -46.12 -3.18
N TYR A 48 -2.27 -46.16 -3.19
CA TYR A 48 -1.46 -46.38 -1.98
C TYR A 48 -1.67 -45.27 -0.94
N PHE A 49 -1.61 -43.99 -1.31
CA PHE A 49 -1.83 -42.88 -0.38
C PHE A 49 -3.27 -42.80 0.12
N ALA A 50 -4.27 -43.01 -0.75
CA ALA A 50 -5.65 -43.12 -0.33
C ALA A 50 -5.81 -44.27 0.68
N ASN A 51 -5.19 -45.42 0.43
CA ASN A 51 -5.19 -46.56 1.35
C ASN A 51 -4.46 -46.25 2.67
N VAL A 52 -3.39 -45.46 2.66
CA VAL A 52 -2.69 -45.02 3.89
C VAL A 52 -3.56 -44.06 4.69
N LEU A 53 -4.20 -43.07 4.05
CA LEU A 53 -5.11 -42.14 4.71
C LEU A 53 -6.37 -42.84 5.22
N GLU A 54 -6.86 -43.85 4.50
CA GLU A 54 -7.93 -44.73 4.97
C GLU A 54 -7.50 -45.55 6.18
N LYS A 55 -6.27 -46.09 6.20
CA LYS A 55 -5.73 -46.74 7.39
C LYS A 55 -5.60 -45.77 8.57
N VAL A 56 -5.15 -44.54 8.33
CA VAL A 56 -5.10 -43.49 9.36
C VAL A 56 -6.50 -43.20 9.88
N ARG A 57 -7.49 -43.00 9.00
CA ARG A 57 -8.89 -42.85 9.38
C ARG A 57 -9.38 -44.04 10.21
N ASP A 58 -9.11 -45.26 9.76
CA ASP A 58 -9.60 -46.47 10.42
C ASP A 58 -9.00 -46.66 11.82
N TYR A 59 -7.73 -46.29 12.01
CA TYR A 59 -7.11 -46.25 13.34
C TYR A 59 -7.72 -45.18 14.24
N LEU A 60 -8.04 -44.00 13.69
CA LEU A 60 -8.56 -42.87 14.45
C LEU A 60 -10.08 -42.93 14.67
N LYS A 61 -10.78 -43.76 13.90
CA LYS A 61 -12.24 -43.96 13.94
C LYS A 61 -12.84 -44.20 15.35
N PRO A 62 -12.18 -44.91 16.29
CA PRO A 62 -12.70 -45.12 17.65
C PRO A 62 -12.71 -43.86 18.53
N ILE A 63 -11.86 -42.88 18.21
CA ILE A 63 -11.67 -41.62 18.97
C ILE A 63 -12.11 -40.37 18.19
N MET A 64 -12.65 -40.59 16.99
CA MET A 64 -13.45 -39.61 16.25
C MET A 64 -14.89 -39.75 16.76
N GLU A 65 -15.62 -38.65 16.90
CA GLU A 65 -17.08 -38.70 17.11
C GLU A 65 -17.74 -39.42 15.92
N ALA A 66 -17.86 -40.75 16.06
CA ALA A 66 -18.33 -41.63 15.02
C ALA A 66 -19.86 -41.55 14.98
N GLY A 67 -20.41 -40.76 14.06
CA GLY A 67 -21.86 -40.79 13.89
C GLY A 67 -22.57 -39.89 12.86
N LEU A 68 -21.93 -38.90 12.23
CA LEU A 68 -22.72 -37.88 11.50
C LEU A 68 -22.19 -37.43 10.12
N PHE A 69 -21.52 -38.29 9.35
CA PHE A 69 -21.36 -37.99 7.91
C PHE A 69 -22.42 -38.74 7.07
N LYS A 70 -23.52 -38.05 6.79
CA LYS A 70 -24.40 -38.38 5.65
C LYS A 70 -23.98 -37.48 4.48
N PRO A 71 -23.74 -38.01 3.26
CA PRO A 71 -23.34 -37.23 2.09
C PRO A 71 -24.33 -36.14 1.62
N LYS A 72 -25.38 -35.85 2.40
CA LYS A 72 -26.45 -34.90 2.07
C LYS A 72 -26.65 -33.77 3.08
N ASP A 73 -25.86 -33.69 4.16
CA ASP A 73 -26.00 -32.62 5.14
C ASP A 73 -24.80 -31.66 5.06
N THR A 74 -24.89 -30.68 4.17
CA THR A 74 -24.15 -29.41 4.32
C THR A 74 -24.87 -28.56 5.37
N PRO A 75 -24.26 -28.23 6.53
CA PRO A 75 -24.89 -27.34 7.47
C PRO A 75 -24.64 -25.88 7.08
N LYS A 76 -25.72 -25.12 7.05
CA LYS A 76 -25.74 -23.66 7.20
C LYS A 76 -25.06 -23.27 8.51
N GLU A 77 -24.47 -22.08 8.51
CA GLU A 77 -23.87 -21.41 9.66
C GLU A 77 -24.65 -21.65 10.96
N ASN A 78 -23.95 -22.01 12.03
CA ASN A 78 -24.44 -21.73 13.37
C ASN A 78 -23.34 -21.17 14.26
N LYS A 79 -23.72 -20.04 14.85
CA LYS A 79 -23.00 -19.20 15.80
C LYS A 79 -22.89 -19.93 17.14
N ASN A 80 -21.82 -19.62 17.88
CA ASN A 80 -21.52 -20.02 19.26
C ASN A 80 -20.59 -21.23 19.41
N SER A 81 -19.30 -20.97 19.23
CA SER A 81 -18.26 -21.59 20.06
C SER A 81 -17.26 -20.48 20.43
N THR A 82 -17.01 -20.31 21.73
CA THR A 82 -16.06 -19.34 22.29
C THR A 82 -14.69 -19.40 21.60
N PRO A 83 -14.03 -18.27 21.29
CA PRO A 83 -12.76 -18.28 20.58
C PRO A 83 -11.64 -18.75 21.51
N LEU A 84 -10.90 -19.77 21.09
CA LEU A 84 -9.62 -20.14 21.71
C LEU A 84 -8.61 -19.00 21.49
N SER A 85 -7.99 -18.52 22.57
CA SER A 85 -7.17 -17.30 22.59
C SER A 85 -5.78 -17.47 21.97
N ASN A 86 -5.32 -18.71 21.73
CA ASN A 86 -4.07 -19.01 21.04
C ASN A 86 -4.10 -20.44 20.44
N MET A 87 -3.46 -20.63 19.29
CA MET A 87 -3.31 -21.92 18.57
C MET A 87 -2.59 -23.00 19.39
N PHE A 88 -1.90 -22.62 20.48
CA PHE A 88 -1.16 -23.51 21.36
C PHE A 88 -1.86 -23.79 22.70
N ASP A 89 -3.00 -23.16 23.00
CA ASP A 89 -3.72 -23.39 24.27
C ASP A 89 -4.33 -24.80 24.35
N CYS A 90 -4.44 -25.50 23.22
CA CYS A 90 -4.80 -26.92 23.16
C CYS A 90 -3.62 -27.88 23.40
N LEU A 91 -2.40 -27.37 23.60
CA LEU A 91 -1.21 -28.15 23.93
C LEU A 91 -0.80 -27.92 25.39
N ASN A 92 -1.40 -28.69 26.30
CA ASN A 92 -0.81 -28.86 27.63
C ASN A 92 0.53 -29.60 27.47
N VAL A 93 1.64 -28.91 27.74
CA VAL A 93 2.98 -29.50 27.81
C VAL A 93 3.01 -30.46 29.00
N TYR A 94 2.89 -31.76 28.71
CA TYR A 94 3.09 -32.81 29.70
C TYR A 94 4.58 -33.05 29.91
N THR A 95 5.06 -32.92 31.14
CA THR A 95 6.33 -33.50 31.56
C THR A 95 6.20 -35.04 31.56
N PRO A 96 7.09 -35.79 30.89
CA PRO A 96 7.00 -37.25 30.83
C PRO A 96 7.10 -37.88 32.22
N SER A 97 6.34 -38.94 32.50
CA SER A 97 6.43 -39.68 33.77
C SER A 97 7.74 -40.45 33.89
N GLU A 98 8.27 -40.59 35.11
CA GLU A 98 9.54 -41.32 35.40
C GLU A 98 9.54 -42.77 34.89
N THR A 99 8.37 -43.40 34.78
CA THR A 99 8.21 -44.73 34.17
C THR A 99 8.55 -44.78 32.67
N PHE A 100 8.39 -43.67 31.94
CA PHE A 100 8.77 -43.57 30.53
C PHE A 100 10.27 -43.35 30.35
N LEU A 101 10.90 -42.57 31.24
CA LEU A 101 12.35 -42.34 31.23
C LEU A 101 13.15 -43.58 31.65
N ASN A 102 12.54 -44.49 32.43
CA ASN A 102 13.18 -45.71 32.93
C ASN A 102 12.81 -46.98 32.15
N ALA A 103 12.09 -46.88 31.02
CA ALA A 103 11.83 -48.03 30.17
C ALA A 103 13.12 -48.44 29.43
N PRO A 104 13.48 -49.75 29.39
CA PRO A 104 14.69 -50.18 28.69
C PRO A 104 14.57 -49.93 27.18
N ASP A 105 15.62 -49.36 26.60
CA ASP A 105 15.70 -49.08 25.17
C ASP A 105 15.51 -50.38 24.36
N ILE A 106 14.39 -50.45 23.65
CA ILE A 106 14.16 -51.49 22.64
C ILE A 106 15.01 -51.09 21.45
N ILE A 107 16.13 -51.77 21.23
CA ILE A 107 16.89 -51.69 19.99
C ILE A 107 15.99 -52.29 18.90
N PRO A 108 15.49 -51.50 17.93
CA PRO A 108 14.82 -52.08 16.78
C PRO A 108 15.88 -52.78 15.94
N GLU A 109 15.64 -54.04 15.54
CA GLU A 109 16.38 -54.61 14.42
C GLU A 109 16.33 -53.63 13.23
N PRO A 110 17.41 -53.49 12.45
CA PRO A 110 17.46 -52.56 11.34
C PRO A 110 16.59 -53.07 10.20
N SER A 111 15.26 -52.97 10.34
CA SER A 111 14.39 -52.89 9.18
C SER A 111 14.70 -51.56 8.54
N VAL A 112 15.36 -51.62 7.38
CA VAL A 112 15.58 -50.49 6.50
C VAL A 112 14.20 -49.93 6.10
N GLN A 113 13.64 -49.06 6.94
CA GLN A 113 12.72 -48.03 6.49
C GLN A 113 13.60 -46.87 6.06
N SER A 114 14.20 -47.01 4.88
CA SER A 114 14.41 -45.83 4.06
C SER A 114 13.02 -45.22 3.89
N THR A 115 12.74 -44.11 4.59
CA THR A 115 11.84 -43.10 4.04
C THR A 115 12.49 -42.67 2.73
N VAL A 116 12.21 -43.42 1.67
CA VAL A 116 12.46 -42.97 0.30
C VAL A 116 11.68 -41.67 0.22
N GLU A 117 12.38 -40.53 0.20
CA GLU A 117 11.80 -39.29 -0.29
C GLU A 117 11.30 -39.64 -1.70
N GLN A 118 9.99 -39.88 -1.82
CA GLN A 118 9.41 -40.26 -3.08
C GLN A 118 9.58 -39.08 -4.02
N GLU A 119 10.14 -39.34 -5.20
CA GLU A 119 10.26 -38.29 -6.21
C GLU A 119 8.87 -37.70 -6.48
N PRO A 120 8.74 -36.36 -6.47
CA PRO A 120 7.46 -35.72 -6.73
C PRO A 120 6.93 -36.17 -8.08
N THR A 121 5.61 -36.32 -8.22
CA THR A 121 4.97 -36.76 -9.46
C THR A 121 4.34 -35.59 -10.23
N LEU A 122 4.02 -35.82 -11.51
CA LEU A 122 3.30 -34.84 -12.33
C LEU A 122 1.92 -34.51 -11.73
N GLU A 123 1.30 -35.50 -11.07
CA GLU A 123 0.02 -35.33 -10.37
C GLU A 123 0.16 -34.45 -9.14
N ASP A 124 1.24 -34.57 -8.36
CA ASP A 124 1.53 -33.69 -7.23
C ASP A 124 1.71 -32.24 -7.70
N ALA A 125 2.47 -32.03 -8.78
CA ALA A 125 2.64 -30.71 -9.38
C ALA A 125 1.31 -30.14 -9.93
N THR A 126 0.48 -31.00 -10.54
CA THR A 126 -0.85 -30.62 -11.03
C THR A 126 -1.79 -30.22 -9.88
N PHE A 127 -1.79 -30.99 -8.79
CA PHE A 127 -2.58 -30.70 -7.60
C PHE A 127 -2.14 -29.39 -6.92
N ALA A 128 -0.83 -29.17 -6.81
CA ALA A 128 -0.28 -27.92 -6.27
C ALA A 128 -0.72 -26.71 -7.13
N LEU A 129 -0.65 -26.83 -8.46
CA LEU A 129 -1.10 -25.77 -9.37
C LEU A 129 -2.60 -25.51 -9.26
N LEU A 130 -3.44 -26.55 -9.19
CA LEU A 130 -4.89 -26.38 -8.99
C LEU A 130 -5.22 -25.72 -7.64
N THR A 131 -4.46 -26.04 -6.59
CA THR A 131 -4.61 -25.43 -5.27
C THR A 131 -4.25 -23.94 -5.33
N LEU A 132 -3.10 -23.61 -5.95
CA LEU A 132 -2.68 -22.24 -6.19
C LEU A 132 -3.74 -21.44 -6.95
N LEU A 133 -4.27 -21.97 -8.06
CA LEU A 133 -5.35 -21.30 -8.81
C LEU A 133 -6.61 -21.09 -7.95
N GLY A 134 -6.94 -22.05 -7.09
CA GLY A 134 -8.04 -21.90 -6.14
C GLY A 134 -7.82 -20.81 -5.08
N ASP A 135 -6.58 -20.62 -4.60
CA ASP A 135 -6.21 -19.51 -3.72
C ASP A 135 -6.30 -18.16 -4.47
N LEU A 136 -5.79 -18.11 -5.70
CA LEU A 136 -5.81 -16.90 -6.52
C LEU A 136 -7.24 -16.44 -6.88
N GLU A 137 -8.17 -17.37 -7.11
CA GLU A 137 -9.57 -17.01 -7.37
C GLU A 137 -10.26 -16.44 -6.11
N ARG A 138 -9.98 -16.99 -4.92
CA ARG A 138 -10.48 -16.41 -3.64
C ARG A 138 -9.99 -14.99 -3.42
N ILE A 139 -8.71 -14.74 -3.68
CA ILE A 139 -8.11 -13.40 -3.57
C ILE A 139 -8.78 -12.45 -4.57
N LYS A 140 -8.99 -12.90 -5.81
CA LYS A 140 -9.64 -12.13 -6.88
C LYS A 140 -11.10 -11.79 -6.54
N ASP A 141 -11.85 -12.71 -5.95
CA ASP A 141 -13.22 -12.46 -5.48
C ASP A 141 -13.25 -11.33 -4.44
N GLU A 142 -12.34 -11.34 -3.46
CA GLU A 142 -12.27 -10.26 -2.47
C GLU A 142 -11.85 -8.93 -3.12
N ILE A 143 -10.89 -8.93 -4.06
CA ILE A 143 -10.53 -7.73 -4.83
C ILE A 143 -11.77 -7.17 -5.55
N SER A 144 -12.56 -8.03 -6.20
CA SER A 144 -13.81 -7.65 -6.86
C SER A 144 -14.78 -6.95 -5.90
N GLU A 145 -14.93 -7.47 -4.68
CA GLU A 145 -15.74 -6.85 -3.64
C GLU A 145 -15.19 -5.49 -3.17
N LEU A 146 -13.86 -5.33 -3.05
CA LEU A 146 -13.24 -4.04 -2.76
C LEU A 146 -13.54 -3.00 -3.84
N TRP A 147 -13.39 -3.35 -5.11
CA TRP A 147 -13.66 -2.42 -6.21
C TRP A 147 -15.15 -2.10 -6.36
N LYS A 148 -16.06 -3.03 -6.03
CA LYS A 148 -17.50 -2.74 -5.89
C LYS A 148 -17.79 -1.77 -4.75
N LYS A 149 -17.12 -1.92 -3.60
CA LYS A 149 -17.23 -0.98 -2.47
C LYS A 149 -16.74 0.41 -2.86
N TYR A 150 -15.63 0.51 -3.60
CA TYR A 150 -15.14 1.79 -4.12
C TYR A 150 -16.11 2.40 -5.14
N ALA A 151 -16.62 1.62 -6.09
CA ALA A 151 -17.63 2.10 -7.04
C ALA A 151 -18.90 2.61 -6.35
N ALA A 152 -19.24 2.06 -5.18
CA ALA A 152 -20.34 2.51 -4.33
C ALA A 152 -19.98 3.67 -3.37
N GLY A 153 -18.76 4.21 -3.44
CA GLY A 153 -18.28 5.30 -2.57
C GLY A 153 -18.06 4.91 -1.10
N LYS A 154 -17.94 3.60 -0.79
CA LYS A 154 -17.82 3.10 0.59
C LYS A 154 -16.37 3.03 1.08
N ILE A 155 -15.41 2.94 0.17
CA ILE A 155 -13.98 2.97 0.47
C ILE A 155 -13.27 3.89 -0.50
N ASP A 156 -12.14 4.45 -0.08
CA ASP A 156 -11.28 5.32 -0.89
C ASP A 156 -10.50 4.51 -1.95
N VAL A 157 -10.22 5.12 -3.11
CA VAL A 157 -9.50 4.46 -4.21
C VAL A 157 -8.10 3.99 -3.80
N SER A 158 -7.41 4.73 -2.93
CA SER A 158 -6.09 4.35 -2.41
C SER A 158 -6.16 3.08 -1.57
N ALA A 159 -7.23 2.89 -0.80
CA ALA A 159 -7.42 1.68 -0.01
C ALA A 159 -7.61 0.44 -0.88
N ALA A 160 -8.46 0.53 -1.90
CA ALA A 160 -8.68 -0.56 -2.86
C ALA A 160 -7.40 -0.88 -3.66
N ALA A 161 -6.69 0.16 -4.12
CA ALA A 161 -5.47 0.02 -4.91
C ALA A 161 -4.30 -0.58 -4.12
N VAL A 162 -4.05 -0.11 -2.89
CA VAL A 162 -3.00 -0.67 -2.02
C VAL A 162 -3.28 -2.14 -1.73
N ALA A 163 -4.52 -2.50 -1.37
CA ALA A 163 -4.88 -3.89 -1.13
C ALA A 163 -4.72 -4.77 -2.37
N THR A 164 -5.10 -4.26 -3.56
CA THR A 164 -4.92 -4.98 -4.83
C THR A 164 -3.45 -5.18 -5.17
N ASN A 165 -2.61 -4.16 -4.99
CA ASN A 165 -1.17 -4.28 -5.25
C ASN A 165 -0.49 -5.25 -4.27
N THR A 166 -0.85 -5.21 -2.98
CA THR A 166 -0.39 -6.19 -2.00
C THR A 166 -0.90 -7.60 -2.32
N ALA A 167 -2.11 -7.75 -2.86
CA ALA A 167 -2.62 -9.04 -3.31
C ALA A 167 -1.77 -9.62 -4.47
N PHE A 168 -1.24 -8.76 -5.35
CA PHE A 168 -0.30 -9.19 -6.40
C PHE A 168 1.01 -9.71 -5.81
N GLU A 169 1.55 -9.05 -4.78
CA GLU A 169 2.71 -9.55 -4.06
C GLU A 169 2.42 -10.89 -3.34
N LEU A 170 1.27 -11.02 -2.68
CA LEU A 170 0.86 -12.27 -2.03
C LEU A 170 0.72 -13.42 -3.05
N ALA A 171 0.14 -13.17 -4.21
CA ALA A 171 0.05 -14.15 -5.29
C ALA A 171 1.42 -14.61 -5.78
N GLN A 172 2.37 -13.68 -5.90
CA GLN A 172 3.76 -14.01 -6.23
C GLN A 172 4.40 -14.88 -5.13
N SER A 173 4.19 -14.55 -3.85
CA SER A 173 4.70 -15.36 -2.73
C SER A 173 4.09 -16.76 -2.70
N LEU A 174 2.78 -16.90 -2.92
CA LEU A 174 2.11 -18.21 -3.00
C LEU A 174 2.62 -19.05 -4.16
N GLU A 175 2.89 -18.46 -5.33
CA GLU A 175 3.50 -19.18 -6.44
C GLU A 175 4.94 -19.62 -6.09
N ASN A 176 5.71 -18.76 -5.41
CA ASN A 176 7.07 -19.08 -4.99
C ASN A 176 7.12 -20.26 -4.00
N GLU A 177 6.11 -20.45 -3.14
CA GLU A 177 6.03 -21.58 -2.21
C GLU A 177 5.95 -22.94 -2.92
N VAL A 178 5.35 -23.00 -4.11
CA VAL A 178 5.21 -24.23 -4.91
C VAL A 178 6.19 -24.31 -6.08
N LYS A 179 6.97 -23.26 -6.31
CA LYS A 179 7.83 -23.09 -7.51
C LYS A 179 8.77 -24.24 -7.74
N ASP A 180 9.47 -24.71 -6.70
CA ASP A 180 10.46 -25.79 -6.81
C ASP A 180 9.83 -27.11 -7.28
N LEU A 181 8.58 -27.38 -6.85
CA LEU A 181 7.82 -28.53 -7.31
C LEU A 181 7.43 -28.36 -8.79
N LEU A 182 6.92 -27.19 -9.17
CA LEU A 182 6.43 -26.94 -10.52
C LEU A 182 7.56 -26.91 -11.56
N ASP A 183 8.74 -26.38 -11.20
CA ASP A 183 9.88 -26.27 -12.11
C ASP A 183 10.46 -27.63 -12.51
N LYS A 184 10.33 -28.67 -11.65
CA LYS A 184 10.64 -30.07 -11.99
C LYS A 184 9.77 -30.60 -13.14
N PHE A 185 8.59 -30.03 -13.35
CA PHE A 185 7.61 -30.45 -14.35
C PHE A 185 7.39 -29.39 -15.44
N LYS A 186 8.49 -28.78 -15.90
CA LYS A 186 8.53 -27.76 -16.99
C LYS A 186 8.03 -26.37 -16.61
N GLY A 187 7.67 -26.14 -15.34
CA GLY A 187 7.30 -24.83 -14.81
C GLY A 187 5.81 -24.50 -14.95
N THR A 188 5.40 -23.45 -14.25
CA THR A 188 3.99 -23.10 -14.00
C THR A 188 3.18 -22.87 -15.29
N ALA A 189 3.68 -22.06 -16.22
CA ALA A 189 2.95 -21.69 -17.44
C ALA A 189 2.64 -22.88 -18.37
N LEU A 190 3.58 -23.82 -18.54
CA LEU A 190 3.39 -24.99 -19.40
C LEU A 190 2.44 -26.02 -18.77
N LEU A 191 2.49 -26.17 -17.44
CA LEU A 191 1.54 -27.00 -16.71
C LEU A 191 0.12 -26.44 -16.80
N MET A 192 -0.03 -25.12 -16.67
CA MET A 192 -1.32 -24.44 -16.83
C MET A 192 -1.92 -24.66 -18.22
N GLU A 193 -1.12 -24.58 -19.29
CA GLU A 193 -1.56 -24.88 -20.66
C GLU A 193 -1.98 -26.35 -20.83
N SER A 194 -1.22 -27.29 -20.26
CA SER A 194 -1.57 -28.71 -20.29
C SER A 194 -2.90 -28.95 -19.58
N LEU A 195 -3.12 -28.32 -18.43
CA LEU A 195 -4.39 -28.42 -17.70
C LEU A 195 -5.55 -27.85 -18.51
N PHE A 196 -5.34 -26.71 -19.18
CA PHE A 196 -6.36 -26.10 -20.02
C PHE A 196 -6.77 -27.00 -21.19
N ILE A 197 -5.80 -27.63 -21.86
CA ILE A 197 -6.08 -28.58 -22.95
C ILE A 197 -6.88 -29.77 -22.43
N SER A 198 -6.45 -30.37 -21.32
CA SER A 198 -7.18 -31.50 -20.72
C SER A 198 -8.60 -31.10 -20.26
N ALA A 199 -8.77 -29.90 -19.70
CA ALA A 199 -10.09 -29.40 -19.33
C ALA A 199 -10.98 -29.13 -20.55
N CYS A 200 -10.43 -28.63 -21.66
CA CYS A 200 -11.15 -28.50 -22.93
C CYS A 200 -11.61 -29.87 -23.45
N GLU A 201 -10.73 -30.88 -23.46
CA GLU A 201 -11.05 -32.24 -23.90
C GLU A 201 -12.17 -32.86 -23.08
N MET A 202 -12.13 -32.71 -21.75
CA MET A 202 -13.21 -33.18 -20.86
C MET A 202 -14.56 -32.52 -21.16
N MET A 203 -14.55 -31.27 -21.63
CA MET A 203 -15.75 -30.52 -22.04
C MET A 203 -16.14 -30.77 -23.52
N GLY A 204 -15.44 -31.66 -24.23
CA GLY A 204 -15.68 -31.94 -25.65
C GLY A 204 -15.28 -30.78 -26.58
N ILE A 205 -14.39 -29.89 -26.13
CA ILE A 205 -13.88 -28.76 -26.90
C ILE A 205 -12.46 -29.08 -27.37
N ASP A 206 -12.23 -29.05 -28.67
CA ASP A 206 -10.88 -29.11 -29.23
C ASP A 206 -10.19 -27.74 -29.08
N ALA A 207 -9.25 -27.62 -28.13
CA ALA A 207 -8.51 -26.39 -27.87
C ALA A 207 -7.68 -25.91 -29.08
N GLY A 208 -7.23 -26.84 -29.94
CA GLY A 208 -6.40 -26.57 -31.11
C GLY A 208 -7.18 -26.05 -32.32
N LYS A 209 -8.51 -26.23 -32.35
CA LYS A 209 -9.39 -25.72 -33.42
C LYS A 209 -9.63 -24.22 -33.32
N LYS A 210 -8.58 -23.44 -33.58
CA LYS A 210 -8.58 -21.97 -33.55
C LYS A 210 -9.05 -21.34 -34.86
N GLY A 211 -9.81 -20.26 -34.77
CA GLY A 211 -10.11 -19.37 -35.90
C GLY A 211 -8.90 -18.52 -36.31
N ARG A 212 -9.03 -17.79 -37.43
CA ARG A 212 -7.95 -16.94 -37.95
C ARG A 212 -7.62 -15.83 -36.94
N GLY A 213 -6.38 -15.82 -36.46
CA GLY A 213 -5.88 -14.79 -35.52
C GLY A 213 -6.31 -14.98 -34.07
N GLU A 214 -6.89 -16.14 -33.71
CA GLU A 214 -7.26 -16.51 -32.35
C GLU A 214 -6.13 -17.34 -31.69
N ALA A 215 -5.91 -17.15 -30.40
CA ALA A 215 -4.88 -17.89 -29.67
C ALA A 215 -5.30 -19.35 -29.36
N PHE A 216 -6.59 -19.57 -29.15
CA PHE A 216 -7.22 -20.85 -28.85
C PHE A 216 -8.65 -20.88 -29.41
N ASN A 217 -9.31 -22.03 -29.35
CA ASN A 217 -10.72 -22.16 -29.74
C ASN A 217 -11.64 -21.28 -28.88
N ILE A 218 -12.29 -20.27 -29.46
CA ILE A 218 -13.16 -19.31 -28.74
C ILE A 218 -14.34 -19.95 -28.01
N ARG A 219 -14.73 -21.18 -28.34
CA ARG A 219 -15.71 -21.93 -27.53
C ARG A 219 -15.20 -22.17 -26.10
N ALA A 220 -13.89 -22.28 -25.91
CA ALA A 220 -13.24 -22.43 -24.61
C ALA A 220 -12.98 -21.11 -23.88
N TYR A 221 -13.51 -19.97 -24.36
CA TYR A 221 -13.24 -18.64 -23.76
C TYR A 221 -13.50 -18.58 -22.26
N SER A 222 -14.63 -19.10 -21.78
CA SER A 222 -14.94 -19.08 -20.33
C SER A 222 -13.87 -19.82 -19.53
N LEU A 223 -13.54 -21.05 -19.95
CA LEU A 223 -12.49 -21.84 -19.33
C LEU A 223 -11.12 -21.15 -19.40
N ALA A 224 -10.81 -20.51 -20.53
CA ALA A 224 -9.58 -19.78 -20.71
C ALA A 224 -9.49 -18.53 -19.81
N LYS A 225 -10.61 -17.85 -19.54
CA LYS A 225 -10.70 -16.71 -18.63
C LYS A 225 -10.53 -17.16 -17.18
N ASP A 226 -11.21 -18.25 -16.78
CA ASP A 226 -11.16 -18.81 -15.44
C ASP A 226 -9.76 -19.35 -15.11
N MET A 227 -9.06 -19.92 -16.09
CA MET A 227 -7.68 -20.41 -15.95
C MET A 227 -6.60 -19.37 -16.31
N HIS A 228 -6.99 -18.13 -16.63
CA HIS A 228 -6.09 -17.03 -17.01
C HIS A 228 -5.22 -17.30 -18.26
N ILE A 229 -5.66 -18.24 -19.09
CA ILE A 229 -5.03 -18.57 -20.38
C ILE A 229 -5.17 -17.42 -21.37
N ASN A 230 -6.28 -16.67 -21.32
CA ASN A 230 -6.50 -15.51 -22.19
C ASN A 230 -5.38 -14.47 -22.05
N THR A 231 -5.07 -14.06 -20.83
CA THR A 231 -4.00 -13.08 -20.53
C THR A 231 -2.61 -13.68 -20.72
N LEU A 232 -2.41 -14.96 -20.37
CA LEU A 232 -1.15 -15.66 -20.62
C LEU A 232 -0.76 -15.66 -22.10
N GLN A 233 -1.71 -16.02 -22.98
CA GLN A 233 -1.43 -16.08 -24.42
C GLN A 233 -1.20 -14.69 -25.02
N LEU A 234 -1.95 -13.67 -24.57
CA LEU A 234 -1.77 -12.29 -25.04
C LEU A 234 -0.40 -11.73 -24.62
N LEU A 235 -0.03 -11.91 -23.34
CA LEU A 235 1.27 -11.50 -22.83
C LEU A 235 2.40 -12.21 -23.57
N ARG A 236 2.33 -13.55 -23.72
CA ARG A 236 3.33 -14.32 -24.46
C ARG A 236 3.48 -13.83 -25.90
N SER A 237 2.36 -13.66 -26.60
CA SER A 237 2.35 -13.18 -28.00
C SER A 237 2.99 -11.80 -28.13
N TYR A 238 2.71 -10.90 -27.18
CA TYR A 238 3.30 -9.57 -27.16
C TYR A 238 4.82 -9.65 -26.90
N VAL A 239 5.25 -10.42 -25.90
CA VAL A 239 6.66 -10.63 -25.56
C VAL A 239 7.43 -11.21 -26.75
N GLU A 240 6.87 -12.21 -27.45
CA GLU A 240 7.49 -12.81 -28.65
C GLU A 240 7.65 -11.81 -29.80
N GLN A 241 6.71 -10.89 -29.96
CA GLN A 241 6.78 -9.84 -30.99
C GLN A 241 7.75 -8.72 -30.60
N SER A 242 7.75 -8.29 -29.35
CA SER A 242 8.66 -7.25 -28.83
C SER A 242 10.13 -7.70 -28.80
N ARG A 243 10.42 -9.00 -28.80
CA ARG A 243 11.77 -9.55 -29.02
C ARG A 243 12.38 -9.10 -30.36
N GLN A 244 11.58 -8.61 -31.29
CA GLN A 244 12.02 -8.27 -32.64
C GLN A 244 12.21 -6.76 -32.89
N VAL A 245 11.57 -5.82 -32.16
CA VAL A 245 11.65 -4.35 -32.40
C VAL A 245 11.26 -3.48 -31.16
N ASP A 246 11.97 -2.36 -30.97
CA ASP A 246 11.77 -1.10 -30.18
C ASP A 246 11.20 -1.12 -28.74
N ILE A 247 11.96 -0.51 -27.81
CA ILE A 247 11.60 -0.29 -26.38
C ILE A 247 10.33 0.56 -26.22
N ILE A 248 10.05 1.43 -27.20
CA ILE A 248 8.91 2.35 -27.20
C ILE A 248 7.98 1.94 -28.35
N ASN A 249 6.88 1.28 -28.01
CA ASN A 249 5.89 0.80 -28.96
C ASN A 249 4.55 1.54 -28.81
N ILE A 250 3.73 1.52 -29.86
CA ILE A 250 2.36 2.06 -29.88
C ILE A 250 1.44 0.97 -30.42
N TYR A 251 0.37 0.69 -29.69
CA TYR A 251 -0.70 -0.12 -30.24
C TYR A 251 -1.46 0.66 -31.32
N ASN A 252 -1.47 0.13 -32.55
CA ASN A 252 -2.08 0.79 -33.70
C ASN A 252 -3.53 0.34 -33.99
N GLY A 253 -4.14 -0.43 -33.08
CA GLY A 253 -5.51 -0.93 -33.28
C GLY A 253 -5.63 -2.15 -34.22
N MET A 254 -4.52 -2.80 -34.62
CA MET A 254 -4.53 -3.97 -35.52
C MET A 254 -5.52 -5.08 -35.13
N PHE A 255 -5.86 -5.19 -33.85
CA PHE A 255 -6.78 -6.20 -33.32
C PHE A 255 -8.08 -5.61 -32.76
N GLY A 256 -8.38 -4.35 -33.06
CA GLY A 256 -9.51 -3.60 -32.52
C GLY A 256 -9.21 -2.91 -31.19
N TRP A 257 -10.02 -1.90 -30.87
CA TRP A 257 -9.89 -1.12 -29.63
C TRP A 257 -10.86 -1.61 -28.56
N TYR A 258 -10.45 -1.48 -27.29
CA TYR A 258 -11.36 -1.64 -26.16
C TYR A 258 -12.51 -0.63 -26.25
N ASN A 259 -13.73 -1.09 -25.98
CA ASN A 259 -14.93 -0.26 -26.00
C ASN A 259 -15.46 -0.12 -24.57
N GLU A 260 -15.31 1.09 -24.02
CA GLU A 260 -15.72 1.43 -22.65
C GLU A 260 -17.24 1.27 -22.42
N GLU A 261 -18.08 1.55 -23.43
CA GLU A 261 -19.54 1.39 -23.34
C GLU A 261 -19.97 -0.08 -23.28
N LEU A 262 -19.29 -0.92 -24.05
CA LEU A 262 -19.51 -2.36 -24.06
C LEU A 262 -19.03 -2.95 -22.74
N GLY A 263 -17.80 -2.66 -22.31
CA GLY A 263 -17.21 -3.18 -21.07
C GLY A 263 -17.45 -4.68 -20.90
N ALA A 264 -17.95 -5.08 -19.72
CA ALA A 264 -18.31 -6.47 -19.42
C ALA A 264 -19.58 -7.00 -20.13
N LYS A 265 -20.31 -6.19 -20.90
CA LYS A 265 -21.64 -6.51 -21.47
C LYS A 265 -21.59 -7.35 -22.76
N GLY A 266 -20.41 -7.80 -23.18
CA GLY A 266 -20.25 -8.68 -24.35
C GLY A 266 -21.11 -9.94 -24.23
N LYS A 267 -21.92 -10.25 -25.25
CA LYS A 267 -22.87 -11.37 -25.21
C LYS A 267 -22.25 -12.66 -25.72
N THR A 268 -21.36 -12.57 -26.70
CA THR A 268 -20.69 -13.72 -27.31
C THR A 268 -19.27 -13.86 -26.80
N ASN A 269 -18.73 -15.10 -26.77
CA ASN A 269 -17.32 -15.34 -26.44
C ASN A 269 -16.36 -14.57 -27.36
N LYS A 270 -16.76 -14.34 -28.62
CA LYS A 270 -15.98 -13.57 -29.59
C LYS A 270 -15.90 -12.09 -29.21
N GLU A 271 -17.01 -11.48 -28.80
CA GLU A 271 -17.04 -10.10 -28.33
C GLU A 271 -16.21 -9.94 -27.05
N LYS A 272 -16.36 -10.87 -26.09
CA LYS A 272 -15.60 -10.85 -24.84
C LYS A 272 -14.09 -10.98 -25.08
N TRP A 273 -13.67 -11.91 -25.94
CA TRP A 273 -12.28 -12.05 -26.36
C TRP A 273 -11.74 -10.79 -27.07
N ALA A 274 -12.55 -10.16 -27.92
CA ALA A 274 -12.15 -8.92 -28.58
C ALA A 274 -11.94 -7.77 -27.57
N GLN A 275 -12.77 -7.67 -26.53
CA GLN A 275 -12.58 -6.70 -25.44
C GLN A 275 -11.28 -6.98 -24.65
N ASP A 276 -11.06 -8.22 -24.22
CA ASP A 276 -9.83 -8.61 -23.50
C ASP A 276 -8.58 -8.27 -24.33
N ARG A 277 -8.59 -8.65 -25.61
CA ARG A 277 -7.46 -8.42 -26.53
C ARG A 277 -7.22 -6.94 -26.80
N GLY A 278 -8.27 -6.17 -27.09
CA GLY A 278 -8.15 -4.74 -27.36
C GLY A 278 -7.63 -3.96 -26.16
N ALA A 279 -8.08 -4.32 -24.94
CA ALA A 279 -7.61 -3.71 -23.70
C ALA A 279 -6.15 -4.05 -23.41
N MET A 280 -5.79 -5.34 -23.48
CA MET A 280 -4.44 -5.79 -23.18
C MET A 280 -3.39 -5.25 -24.15
N MET A 281 -3.70 -5.27 -25.45
CA MET A 281 -2.76 -4.79 -26.46
C MET A 281 -2.53 -3.28 -26.37
N ALA A 282 -3.51 -2.52 -25.86
CA ALA A 282 -3.33 -1.10 -25.56
C ALA A 282 -2.51 -0.86 -24.27
N LEU A 283 -2.65 -1.72 -23.26
CA LEU A 283 -1.97 -1.59 -21.97
C LEU A 283 -0.48 -1.96 -22.03
N LEU A 284 -0.13 -3.09 -22.66
CA LEU A 284 1.21 -3.67 -22.57
C LEU A 284 2.34 -2.72 -23.04
N PRO A 285 2.16 -1.91 -24.11
CA PRO A 285 3.16 -0.90 -24.49
C PRO A 285 3.38 0.17 -23.41
N ASP A 286 2.36 0.53 -22.63
CA ASP A 286 2.48 1.49 -21.54
C ASP A 286 3.24 0.89 -20.37
N LEU A 287 2.89 -0.35 -19.95
CA LEU A 287 3.61 -1.05 -18.89
C LEU A 287 5.08 -1.27 -19.24
N GLN A 288 5.38 -1.67 -20.48
CA GLN A 288 6.75 -1.83 -20.97
C GLN A 288 7.52 -0.51 -20.88
N PHE A 289 6.92 0.60 -21.36
CA PHE A 289 7.58 1.90 -21.33
C PHE A 289 7.80 2.39 -19.89
N LEU A 290 6.80 2.29 -19.03
CA LEU A 290 6.87 2.71 -17.63
C LEU A 290 7.84 1.87 -16.80
N GLY A 291 8.11 0.62 -17.20
CA GLY A 291 9.15 -0.21 -16.59
C GLY A 291 10.58 0.22 -16.93
N THR A 292 10.79 1.10 -17.92
CA THR A 292 12.13 1.58 -18.28
C THR A 292 12.58 2.75 -17.41
N ARG A 293 13.91 2.99 -17.32
CA ARG A 293 14.45 4.20 -16.67
C ARG A 293 13.96 5.52 -17.28
N GLY A 294 13.55 5.50 -18.55
CA GLY A 294 13.06 6.68 -19.23
C GLY A 294 11.58 6.98 -18.95
N GLY A 295 10.75 5.93 -18.86
CA GLY A 295 9.32 6.05 -18.62
C GLY A 295 8.92 6.01 -17.14
N ARG A 296 9.73 5.42 -16.27
CA ARG A 296 9.39 5.25 -14.85
C ARG A 296 9.08 6.58 -14.16
N GLY A 297 7.98 6.59 -13.41
CA GLY A 297 7.60 7.69 -12.53
C GLY A 297 8.30 7.59 -11.17
N GLN A 298 7.73 8.25 -10.16
CA GLN A 298 8.15 8.07 -8.76
C GLN A 298 7.57 6.78 -8.16
N VAL A 299 6.38 6.39 -8.61
CA VAL A 299 5.65 5.20 -8.16
C VAL A 299 5.68 4.13 -9.23
N GLU A 300 5.86 2.89 -8.80
CA GLU A 300 5.79 1.70 -9.64
C GLU A 300 4.86 0.68 -8.97
N ASP A 301 3.90 0.17 -9.74
CA ASP A 301 3.01 -0.92 -9.30
C ASP A 301 3.56 -2.29 -9.72
N GLU A 302 2.99 -3.37 -9.17
CA GLU A 302 3.50 -4.72 -9.46
C GLU A 302 3.33 -5.14 -10.93
N LEU A 303 2.37 -4.58 -11.68
CA LEU A 303 2.20 -4.89 -13.10
C LEU A 303 3.28 -4.21 -13.96
N VAL A 304 3.59 -2.94 -13.68
CA VAL A 304 4.71 -2.23 -14.32
C VAL A 304 6.02 -2.96 -14.02
N ARG A 305 6.28 -3.26 -12.74
CA ARG A 305 7.49 -3.95 -12.30
C ARG A 305 7.64 -5.33 -12.95
N ALA A 306 6.60 -6.16 -12.89
CA ALA A 306 6.63 -7.50 -13.46
C ALA A 306 6.78 -7.50 -14.98
N THR A 307 6.12 -6.55 -15.64
CA THR A 307 6.26 -6.39 -17.08
C THR A 307 7.70 -5.98 -17.43
N GLY A 308 8.29 -5.04 -16.69
CA GLY A 308 9.71 -4.68 -16.79
C GLY A 308 10.63 -5.91 -16.65
N GLU A 309 10.47 -6.72 -15.60
CA GLU A 309 11.25 -7.94 -15.40
C GLU A 309 11.13 -8.94 -16.54
N VAL A 310 9.94 -9.10 -17.11
CA VAL A 310 9.70 -10.00 -18.24
C VAL A 310 10.45 -9.50 -19.49
N PHE A 311 10.56 -8.18 -19.69
CA PHE A 311 11.31 -7.60 -20.79
C PHE A 311 12.82 -7.58 -20.58
N ASP A 312 13.28 -7.48 -19.34
CA ASP A 312 14.70 -7.55 -19.00
C ASP A 312 15.26 -8.96 -19.17
N ASN A 313 14.46 -10.00 -18.88
CA ASN A 313 14.87 -11.37 -19.06
C ASN A 313 13.84 -12.19 -19.84
N LEU A 314 13.85 -11.99 -21.16
CA LEU A 314 13.00 -12.68 -22.11
C LEU A 314 13.15 -14.21 -22.08
N SER A 315 14.24 -14.75 -21.53
CA SER A 315 14.47 -16.20 -21.41
C SER A 315 13.82 -16.83 -20.17
N LYS A 316 13.39 -16.01 -19.20
CA LYS A 316 12.76 -16.44 -17.95
C LYS A 316 11.37 -17.05 -18.26
N ARG A 317 11.06 -18.17 -17.61
CA ARG A 317 9.72 -18.77 -17.67
C ARG A 317 8.70 -17.79 -17.08
N LEU A 318 7.56 -17.60 -17.76
CA LEU A 318 6.48 -16.74 -17.27
C LEU A 318 5.86 -17.33 -16.00
N SER A 319 5.75 -16.49 -14.97
CA SER A 319 5.04 -16.78 -13.72
C SER A 319 3.54 -16.72 -13.94
N VAL A 320 2.75 -17.54 -13.25
CA VAL A 320 1.27 -17.54 -13.35
C VAL A 320 0.63 -16.35 -12.67
N TRP A 321 1.24 -15.80 -11.63
CA TRP A 321 0.68 -14.62 -10.96
C TRP A 321 0.54 -13.42 -11.91
N ILE A 322 1.39 -13.29 -12.94
CA ILE A 322 1.35 -12.16 -13.88
C ILE A 322 0.10 -12.22 -14.79
N PRO A 323 -0.18 -13.31 -15.53
CA PRO A 323 -1.46 -13.48 -16.22
C PRO A 323 -2.68 -13.31 -15.33
N TRP A 324 -2.63 -13.80 -14.08
CA TRP A 324 -3.71 -13.60 -13.11
C TRP A 324 -3.90 -12.12 -12.76
N ALA A 325 -2.84 -11.39 -12.44
CA ALA A 325 -2.90 -9.97 -12.11
C ALA A 325 -3.41 -9.11 -13.30
N LEU A 326 -3.00 -9.45 -14.53
CA LEU A 326 -3.55 -8.84 -15.74
C LEU A 326 -5.04 -9.15 -15.93
N ASN A 327 -5.48 -10.33 -15.51
CA ASN A 327 -6.88 -10.72 -15.54
C ASN A 327 -7.70 -9.94 -14.51
N VAL A 328 -7.16 -9.75 -13.30
CA VAL A 328 -7.74 -8.87 -12.27
C VAL A 328 -7.86 -7.44 -12.78
N TRP A 329 -6.83 -6.90 -13.44
CA TRP A 329 -6.89 -5.58 -14.07
C TRP A 329 -8.00 -5.50 -15.14
N LEU A 330 -8.12 -6.51 -16.01
CA LEU A 330 -9.19 -6.58 -17.01
C LEU A 330 -10.57 -6.57 -16.35
N ASP A 331 -10.76 -7.33 -15.29
CA ASP A 331 -12.04 -7.44 -14.59
C ASP A 331 -12.43 -6.11 -13.92
N ILE A 332 -11.47 -5.39 -13.35
CA ILE A 332 -11.67 -4.03 -12.82
C ILE A 332 -12.07 -3.09 -13.96
N LEU A 333 -11.28 -3.03 -15.03
CA LEU A 333 -11.55 -2.16 -16.19
C LEU A 333 -12.94 -2.40 -16.79
N GLN A 334 -13.30 -3.67 -17.01
CA GLN A 334 -14.58 -4.06 -17.57
C GLN A 334 -15.75 -3.86 -16.62
N GLY A 335 -15.51 -4.02 -15.31
CA GLY A 335 -16.47 -3.74 -14.25
C GLY A 335 -16.87 -2.27 -14.18
N PHE A 336 -15.92 -1.36 -14.38
CA PHE A 336 -16.21 0.08 -14.47
C PHE A 336 -16.81 0.48 -15.83
N GLY A 337 -16.41 -0.17 -16.93
CA GLY A 337 -16.91 0.16 -18.28
C GLY A 337 -16.74 1.65 -18.59
N SER A 338 -17.85 2.35 -18.88
CA SER A 338 -17.86 3.80 -19.16
C SER A 338 -17.34 4.66 -18.01
N ASN A 339 -17.32 4.13 -16.77
CA ASN A 339 -16.84 4.83 -15.60
C ASN A 339 -15.34 4.56 -15.30
N CYS A 340 -14.59 3.91 -16.21
CA CYS A 340 -13.20 3.53 -15.92
C CYS A 340 -12.30 4.73 -15.58
N GLY A 341 -12.63 5.93 -16.10
CA GLY A 341 -11.93 7.18 -15.81
C GLY A 341 -12.16 7.76 -14.40
N GLN A 342 -13.06 7.19 -13.59
CA GLN A 342 -13.43 7.73 -12.28
C GLN A 342 -12.22 7.90 -11.33
N ALA A 343 -11.36 6.88 -11.24
CA ALA A 343 -10.17 6.92 -10.38
C ALA A 343 -9.15 7.98 -10.84
N TYR A 344 -9.04 8.21 -12.15
CA TYR A 344 -8.19 9.27 -12.69
C TYR A 344 -8.73 10.66 -12.34
N GLU A 345 -10.05 10.87 -12.44
CA GLU A 345 -10.65 12.15 -12.05
C GLU A 345 -10.50 12.45 -10.55
N GLU A 346 -10.54 11.42 -9.70
CA GLU A 346 -10.25 11.56 -8.26
C GLU A 346 -8.78 11.95 -8.01
N LEU A 347 -7.84 11.23 -8.63
CA LEU A 347 -6.41 11.57 -8.58
C LEU A 347 -6.16 13.02 -9.05
N ARG A 348 -6.76 13.41 -10.18
CA ARG A 348 -6.62 14.75 -10.75
C ARG A 348 -7.15 15.81 -9.81
N ARG A 349 -8.36 15.63 -9.28
CA ARG A 349 -9.00 16.59 -8.35
C ARG A 349 -8.16 16.78 -7.10
N ASP A 350 -7.74 15.69 -6.45
CA ASP A 350 -6.98 15.77 -5.20
C ASP A 350 -5.57 16.33 -5.42
N SER A 351 -4.92 15.98 -6.53
CA SER A 351 -3.63 16.58 -6.90
C SER A 351 -3.74 18.11 -7.05
N LEU A 352 -4.78 18.60 -7.75
CA LEU A 352 -5.02 20.04 -7.91
C LEU A 352 -5.30 20.73 -6.57
N LYS A 353 -6.05 20.09 -5.66
CA LYS A 353 -6.28 20.60 -4.30
C LYS A 353 -4.97 20.74 -3.52
N ILE A 354 -4.09 19.75 -3.59
CA ILE A 354 -2.76 19.83 -2.95
C ILE A 354 -1.93 20.96 -3.57
N GLN A 355 -1.88 21.05 -4.89
CA GLN A 355 -1.17 22.12 -5.61
C GLN A 355 -1.66 23.51 -5.17
N LYS A 356 -2.99 23.72 -5.16
CA LYS A 356 -3.60 24.99 -4.74
C LYS A 356 -3.29 25.33 -3.29
N ALA A 357 -3.40 24.34 -2.40
CA ALA A 357 -3.18 24.54 -0.97
C ALA A 357 -1.73 24.88 -0.63
N LEU A 358 -0.76 24.53 -1.50
CA LEU A 358 0.65 24.85 -1.33
C LEU A 358 1.13 26.03 -2.17
N LEU A 359 0.30 26.53 -3.11
CA LEU A 359 0.68 27.55 -4.09
C LEU A 359 1.28 28.81 -3.43
N ASN A 360 0.58 29.37 -2.44
CA ASN A 360 0.92 30.65 -1.82
C ASN A 360 1.80 30.52 -0.57
N LEU A 361 2.28 29.32 -0.25
CA LEU A 361 3.13 29.10 0.92
C LEU A 361 4.59 29.43 0.61
N PRO A 362 5.39 29.84 1.62
CA PRO A 362 6.82 30.07 1.46
C PRO A 362 7.56 28.90 0.83
N ASP A 363 8.56 29.21 0.02
CA ASP A 363 9.35 28.19 -0.65
C ASP A 363 10.29 27.47 0.33
N THR A 364 10.06 26.18 0.49
CA THR A 364 10.83 25.30 1.37
C THR A 364 11.18 24.01 0.63
N PRO A 365 12.28 23.31 1.00
CA PRO A 365 12.61 22.02 0.40
C PRO A 365 11.46 21.01 0.51
N GLN A 366 10.79 20.96 1.67
CA GLN A 366 9.65 20.08 1.95
C GLN A 366 8.48 20.37 1.00
N ARG A 367 8.11 21.65 0.84
CA ARG A 367 7.05 22.07 -0.09
C ARG A 367 7.40 21.71 -1.54
N THR A 368 8.63 22.00 -1.95
CA THR A 368 9.10 21.72 -3.31
C THR A 368 9.06 20.22 -3.62
N GLU A 369 9.44 19.36 -2.68
CA GLU A 369 9.37 17.90 -2.85
C GLU A 369 7.94 17.41 -3.07
N VAL A 370 6.98 17.88 -2.27
CA VAL A 370 5.56 17.54 -2.45
C VAL A 370 5.05 18.03 -3.80
N LEU A 371 5.37 19.27 -4.17
CA LEU A 371 4.94 19.84 -5.44
C LEU A 371 5.51 19.09 -6.64
N LYS A 372 6.74 18.61 -6.60
CA LYS A 372 7.29 17.72 -7.65
C LYS A 372 6.45 16.47 -7.81
N THR A 373 6.03 15.86 -6.70
CA THR A 373 5.21 14.66 -6.73
C THR A 373 3.84 14.90 -7.35
N VAL A 374 3.11 15.92 -6.89
CA VAL A 374 1.74 16.16 -7.38
C VAL A 374 1.70 16.74 -8.79
N THR A 375 2.73 17.46 -9.23
CA THR A 375 2.79 18.04 -10.58
C THR A 375 3.32 17.10 -11.65
N ARG A 376 3.98 15.99 -11.26
CA ARG A 376 4.61 15.03 -12.21
C ARG A 376 3.64 14.56 -13.30
N TRP A 377 2.41 14.24 -12.92
CA TRP A 377 1.37 13.69 -13.81
C TRP A 377 0.40 14.76 -14.33
N ASN A 378 0.73 16.06 -14.22
CA ASN A 378 -0.06 17.13 -14.85
C ASN A 378 -0.07 17.01 -16.39
N ARG A 379 0.89 16.27 -16.97
CA ARG A 379 0.95 15.88 -18.38
C ARG A 379 1.09 14.38 -18.48
N ASP A 380 0.55 13.78 -19.55
CA ASP A 380 0.75 12.36 -19.79
C ASP A 380 2.17 12.10 -20.33
N PRO A 381 3.04 11.42 -19.57
CA PRO A 381 4.41 11.14 -20.00
C PRO A 381 4.49 10.26 -21.23
N THR A 382 3.60 9.26 -21.31
CA THR A 382 3.60 8.27 -22.38
C THR A 382 3.14 8.93 -23.67
N TYR A 383 2.10 9.76 -23.59
CA TYR A 383 1.57 10.50 -24.73
C TYR A 383 2.57 11.56 -25.20
N THR A 384 3.14 12.35 -24.30
CA THR A 384 4.11 13.40 -24.63
C THR A 384 5.34 12.81 -25.31
N THR A 385 5.94 11.78 -24.70
CA THR A 385 7.13 11.11 -25.23
C THR A 385 6.89 10.52 -26.62
N ARG A 386 5.80 9.78 -26.81
CA ARG A 386 5.47 9.19 -28.12
C ARG A 386 5.14 10.25 -29.17
N THR A 387 4.45 11.32 -28.79
CA THR A 387 4.15 12.44 -29.68
C THR A 387 5.43 13.08 -30.20
N ASP A 388 6.41 13.31 -29.32
CA ASP A 388 7.70 13.88 -29.71
C ASP A 388 8.52 12.92 -30.58
N LEU A 389 8.49 11.62 -30.28
CA LEU A 389 9.13 10.60 -31.13
C LEU A 389 8.48 10.48 -32.51
N ILE A 390 7.17 10.66 -32.61
CA ILE A 390 6.46 10.70 -33.90
C ILE A 390 6.82 11.97 -34.68
N LYS A 391 6.82 13.14 -34.03
CA LYS A 391 7.21 14.41 -34.66
C LYS A 391 8.63 14.36 -35.22
N THR A 392 9.53 13.69 -34.53
CA THR A 392 10.93 13.51 -34.95
C THR A 392 11.14 12.39 -35.95
N GLY A 393 10.10 11.60 -36.26
CA GLY A 393 10.18 10.45 -37.16
C GLY A 393 10.91 9.24 -36.57
N ALA A 394 11.28 9.30 -35.28
CA ALA A 394 11.89 8.20 -34.53
C ALA A 394 10.90 7.04 -34.29
N LEU A 395 9.60 7.34 -34.29
CA LEU A 395 8.53 6.37 -34.12
C LEU A 395 7.50 6.52 -35.24
N ARG A 396 7.19 5.41 -35.92
CA ARG A 396 6.17 5.41 -36.98
C ARG A 396 4.81 5.09 -36.36
N GLY A 397 3.86 6.01 -36.44
CA GLY A 397 2.49 5.74 -35.98
C GLY A 397 1.52 6.89 -36.25
N ASN A 398 0.31 6.53 -36.69
CA ASN A 398 -0.80 7.47 -36.93
C ASN A 398 -1.98 7.23 -35.95
N GLY A 399 -1.76 6.49 -34.87
CA GLY A 399 -2.81 5.94 -34.01
C GLY A 399 -2.54 6.05 -32.51
N LEU A 400 -1.97 7.18 -32.06
CA LEU A 400 -1.82 7.47 -30.64
C LEU A 400 -3.18 7.39 -29.94
N SER A 401 -3.23 6.62 -28.85
CA SER A 401 -4.37 6.68 -27.93
C SER A 401 -4.53 8.12 -27.41
N PRO A 402 -5.76 8.54 -27.08
CA PRO A 402 -6.00 9.83 -26.42
C PRO A 402 -5.11 10.02 -25.19
N GLU A 403 -4.80 11.29 -24.88
CA GLU A 403 -4.02 11.64 -23.69
C GLU A 403 -4.67 11.06 -22.42
N PHE A 404 -3.83 10.58 -21.50
CA PHE A 404 -4.19 9.93 -20.24
C PHE A 404 -4.96 8.61 -20.39
N THR A 405 -4.95 7.96 -21.55
CA THR A 405 -5.62 6.65 -21.74
C THR A 405 -5.15 5.60 -20.72
N PHE A 406 -3.85 5.57 -20.42
CA PHE A 406 -3.29 4.67 -19.41
C PHE A 406 -3.94 4.90 -18.04
N LEU A 407 -3.88 6.12 -17.51
CA LEU A 407 -4.46 6.43 -16.20
C LEU A 407 -5.98 6.24 -16.17
N ARG A 408 -6.68 6.66 -17.23
CA ARG A 408 -8.14 6.49 -17.36
C ARG A 408 -8.59 5.02 -17.37
N ARG A 409 -7.70 4.08 -17.70
CA ARG A 409 -8.03 2.64 -17.76
C ARG A 409 -7.28 1.83 -16.70
N HIS A 410 -6.52 2.48 -15.82
CA HIS A 410 -5.68 1.82 -14.83
C HIS A 410 -5.95 2.34 -13.42
N SER A 411 -7.13 2.00 -12.89
CA SER A 411 -7.61 2.47 -11.59
C SER A 411 -6.70 2.10 -10.42
N ILE A 412 -6.02 0.94 -10.47
CA ILE A 412 -5.04 0.51 -9.46
C ILE A 412 -3.90 1.54 -9.36
N PHE A 413 -3.17 1.77 -10.45
CA PHE A 413 -2.11 2.76 -10.53
C PHE A 413 -2.55 4.17 -10.10
N CYS A 414 -3.76 4.62 -10.49
CA CYS A 414 -4.29 5.91 -10.04
C CYS A 414 -4.44 5.98 -8.51
N GLY A 415 -4.97 4.93 -7.88
CA GLY A 415 -5.11 4.89 -6.42
C GLY A 415 -3.78 4.83 -5.68
N LEU A 416 -2.77 4.16 -6.25
CA LEU A 416 -1.39 4.14 -5.72
C LEU A 416 -0.71 5.50 -5.85
N LEU A 417 -0.87 6.19 -6.99
CA LEU A 417 -0.36 7.55 -7.18
C LEU A 417 -0.99 8.52 -6.19
N LEU A 418 -2.31 8.46 -6.00
CA LEU A 418 -3.01 9.32 -5.06
C LEU A 418 -2.56 9.04 -3.62
N HIS A 419 -2.39 7.77 -3.26
CA HIS A 419 -1.88 7.35 -1.96
C HIS A 419 -0.49 7.93 -1.70
N HIS A 420 0.40 7.85 -2.70
CA HIS A 420 1.75 8.40 -2.62
C HIS A 420 1.73 9.93 -2.47
N CYS A 421 0.89 10.65 -3.23
CA CYS A 421 0.73 12.10 -3.10
C CYS A 421 0.34 12.51 -1.68
N ARG A 422 -0.64 11.81 -1.08
CA ARG A 422 -1.10 12.05 0.30
C ARG A 422 -0.01 11.70 1.31
N CYS A 423 0.72 10.59 1.12
CA CYS A 423 1.85 10.24 1.99
C CYS A 423 2.96 11.31 1.96
N GLN A 424 3.31 11.84 0.79
CA GLN A 424 4.30 12.90 0.65
C GLN A 424 3.83 14.20 1.31
N LEU A 425 2.56 14.60 1.10
CA LEU A 425 1.96 15.75 1.77
C LEU A 425 2.11 15.64 3.30
N HIS A 426 1.78 14.48 3.85
CA HIS A 426 1.85 14.24 5.29
C HIS A 426 3.28 14.19 5.82
N GLU A 427 4.14 13.36 5.23
CA GLU A 427 5.52 13.16 5.72
C GLU A 427 6.28 14.49 5.73
N LYS A 428 6.26 15.22 4.61
CA LYS A 428 6.96 16.51 4.47
C LYS A 428 6.27 17.64 5.24
N GLY A 429 4.95 17.60 5.34
CA GLY A 429 4.19 18.55 6.15
C GLY A 429 4.47 18.42 7.64
N VAL A 430 4.51 17.19 8.17
CA VAL A 430 4.85 16.92 9.57
C VAL A 430 6.32 17.26 9.85
N GLU A 431 7.24 16.96 8.94
CA GLU A 431 8.66 17.35 9.06
C GLU A 431 8.84 18.87 9.23
N LEU A 432 8.05 19.67 8.51
CA LEU A 432 8.03 21.12 8.66
C LEU A 432 7.33 21.55 9.95
N ALA A 433 6.13 21.01 10.21
CA ALA A 433 5.26 21.39 11.31
C ALA A 433 5.84 21.06 12.70
N ALA A 434 6.62 19.98 12.80
CA ALA A 434 7.29 19.56 14.02
C ALA A 434 8.42 20.52 14.45
N GLN A 435 8.97 21.31 13.51
CA GLN A 435 10.03 22.27 13.81
C GLN A 435 9.50 23.51 14.55
N GLY A 436 10.25 23.99 15.54
CA GLY A 436 9.91 25.16 16.35
C GLY A 436 8.82 24.95 17.41
N GLY A 437 7.89 24.01 17.21
CA GLY A 437 6.80 23.74 18.15
C GLY A 437 5.76 24.86 18.23
N GLY A 438 5.50 25.53 17.10
CA GLY A 438 4.46 26.56 16.98
C GLY A 438 3.06 25.98 17.22
N ILE A 439 2.67 24.98 16.44
CA ILE A 439 1.36 24.30 16.59
C ILE A 439 1.18 23.76 18.01
N LEU A 440 2.22 23.18 18.60
CA LEU A 440 2.21 22.70 19.99
C LEU A 440 1.74 23.80 20.97
N CYS A 441 2.35 24.97 20.88
CA CYS A 441 2.06 26.07 21.81
C CYS A 441 0.71 26.72 21.50
N THR A 442 0.33 26.81 20.23
CA THR A 442 -0.99 27.27 19.80
C THR A 442 -2.11 26.37 20.32
N ALA A 443 -1.92 25.04 20.28
CA ALA A 443 -2.86 24.08 20.84
C ALA A 443 -3.04 24.27 22.35
N GLN A 444 -1.94 24.43 23.09
CA GLN A 444 -1.97 24.70 24.52
C GLN A 444 -2.68 26.03 24.84
N LEU A 445 -2.43 27.08 24.06
CA LEU A 445 -3.10 28.39 24.23
C LEU A 445 -4.61 28.28 23.99
N TYR A 446 -5.01 27.66 22.88
CA TYR A 446 -6.43 27.44 22.56
C TYR A 446 -7.14 26.70 23.69
N GLN A 447 -6.54 25.62 24.21
CA GLN A 447 -7.08 24.86 25.33
C GLN A 447 -7.22 25.71 26.60
N ALA A 448 -6.20 26.49 26.95
CA ALA A 448 -6.24 27.35 28.13
C ALA A 448 -7.37 28.39 28.01
N LEU A 449 -7.53 29.03 26.84
CA LEU A 449 -8.59 30.00 26.61
C LEU A 449 -9.99 29.37 26.67
N ARG A 450 -10.17 28.14 26.15
CA ARG A 450 -11.43 27.39 26.28
C ARG A 450 -11.71 27.04 27.75
N ASN A 451 -10.71 26.57 28.50
CA ASN A 451 -10.88 26.17 29.90
C ASN A 451 -11.15 27.37 30.84
N GLU A 452 -10.60 28.54 30.55
CA GLU A 452 -10.91 29.80 31.26
C GLU A 452 -12.24 30.44 30.80
N ASN A 453 -13.04 29.74 29.98
CA ASN A 453 -14.30 30.22 29.41
C ASN A 453 -14.19 31.56 28.64
N ARG A 454 -13.05 31.77 27.98
CA ARG A 454 -12.76 32.99 27.20
C ARG A 454 -13.16 32.87 25.72
N LEU A 455 -13.55 31.67 25.30
CA LEU A 455 -14.01 31.33 23.95
C LEU A 455 -15.33 30.51 24.00
N PRO A 456 -16.41 31.00 24.64
CA PRO A 456 -17.59 30.19 24.97
C PRO A 456 -18.26 29.53 23.75
N ASP A 457 -18.40 30.28 22.64
CA ASP A 457 -19.11 29.81 21.44
C ASP A 457 -18.20 29.62 20.22
N LYS A 458 -16.88 29.73 20.39
CA LYS A 458 -15.92 29.64 19.29
C LYS A 458 -15.13 28.34 19.32
N LYS A 459 -15.00 27.74 18.13
CA LYS A 459 -14.34 26.45 17.92
C LYS A 459 -13.31 26.57 16.80
N TRP A 460 -12.15 25.93 16.99
CA TRP A 460 -11.14 25.78 15.96
C TRP A 460 -11.19 24.36 15.38
N ASP A 461 -12.08 24.15 14.41
CA ASP A 461 -12.35 22.84 13.80
C ASP A 461 -11.08 22.15 13.25
N ASP A 462 -10.21 22.89 12.56
CA ASP A 462 -8.99 22.32 11.97
C ASP A 462 -8.01 21.84 13.05
N LEU A 463 -7.85 22.62 14.13
CA LEU A 463 -6.98 22.29 15.25
C LEU A 463 -7.54 21.13 16.07
N GLU A 464 -8.85 21.06 16.28
CA GLU A 464 -9.47 19.95 16.99
C GLU A 464 -9.38 18.64 16.19
N THR A 465 -9.53 18.70 14.86
CA THR A 465 -9.29 17.56 13.98
C THR A 465 -7.84 17.07 14.09
N LEU A 466 -6.87 17.99 14.03
CA LEU A 466 -5.46 17.67 14.24
C LEU A 466 -5.21 17.07 15.62
N TRP A 467 -5.89 17.60 16.65
CA TRP A 467 -5.75 17.13 18.01
C TRP A 467 -6.30 15.71 18.15
N GLU A 468 -7.47 15.40 17.59
CA GLU A 468 -8.01 14.04 17.54
C GLU A 468 -7.03 13.07 16.88
N TYR A 469 -6.38 13.50 15.79
CA TYR A 469 -5.42 12.66 15.09
C TYR A 469 -4.18 12.38 15.94
N GLN A 470 -3.59 13.41 16.54
CA GLN A 470 -2.32 13.33 17.27
C GLN A 470 -2.47 12.77 18.69
N GLY A 471 -3.56 13.11 19.38
CA GLY A 471 -3.85 12.78 20.78
C GLY A 471 -3.16 13.71 21.79
N ASP A 472 -3.67 13.73 23.03
CA ASP A 472 -3.16 14.61 24.11
C ASP A 472 -1.64 14.53 24.31
N PRO A 473 -0.97 13.36 24.26
CA PRO A 473 0.45 13.30 24.60
C PRO A 473 1.37 13.91 23.54
N CYS A 474 0.82 14.30 22.38
CA CYS A 474 1.48 15.18 21.41
C CYS A 474 1.57 16.62 21.91
N PHE A 475 0.60 17.08 22.71
CA PHE A 475 0.49 18.48 23.13
C PHE A 475 0.78 18.72 24.61
N PHE A 476 0.56 17.72 25.47
CA PHE A 476 0.62 17.88 26.92
C PHE A 476 1.50 16.83 27.59
N VAL A 477 2.10 17.21 28.72
CA VAL A 477 2.69 16.25 29.67
C VAL A 477 1.63 15.80 30.67
N GLY A 478 1.11 14.58 30.48
CA GLY A 478 0.02 14.04 31.30
C GLY A 478 -1.35 14.47 30.77
N GLU A 479 -2.33 14.63 31.66
CA GLU A 479 -3.64 15.17 31.29
C GLU A 479 -3.56 16.67 30.93
N PRO A 480 -4.49 17.17 30.08
CA PRO A 480 -4.60 18.59 29.81
C PRO A 480 -4.74 19.42 31.11
N PRO A 481 -3.94 20.48 31.27
CA PRO A 481 -4.00 21.33 32.46
C PRO A 481 -5.35 22.04 32.59
N LYS A 482 -5.79 22.28 33.84
CA LYS A 482 -7.10 22.87 34.18
C LYS A 482 -7.00 24.21 34.92
N ASP A 483 -5.80 24.67 35.21
CA ASP A 483 -5.55 25.91 35.94
C ASP A 483 -4.29 26.62 35.41
N ARG A 484 -4.12 27.87 35.83
CA ARG A 484 -3.08 28.79 35.34
C ARG A 484 -1.67 28.31 35.65
N GLU A 485 -1.44 27.77 36.85
CA GLU A 485 -0.14 27.20 37.23
C GLU A 485 0.17 25.97 36.37
N GLY A 486 -0.85 25.15 36.13
CA GLY A 486 -0.83 23.99 35.26
C GLY A 486 -0.48 24.34 33.82
N TYR A 487 -1.04 25.41 33.24
CA TYR A 487 -0.72 25.84 31.88
C TYR A 487 0.77 26.15 31.74
N PHE A 488 1.32 26.97 32.64
CA PHE A 488 2.74 27.37 32.59
C PHE A 488 3.67 26.18 32.86
N LYS A 489 3.35 25.36 33.87
CA LYS A 489 4.11 24.15 34.17
C LYS A 489 4.11 23.18 32.99
N ASN A 490 2.95 22.90 32.38
CA ASN A 490 2.86 21.99 31.25
C ASN A 490 3.63 22.53 30.03
N PHE A 491 3.51 23.82 29.73
CA PHE A 491 4.28 24.48 28.66
C PHE A 491 5.80 24.28 28.83
N THR A 492 6.33 24.60 30.03
CA THR A 492 7.77 24.46 30.29
C THR A 492 8.25 23.02 30.19
N LEU A 493 7.48 22.06 30.75
CA LEU A 493 7.79 20.63 30.65
C LEU A 493 7.76 20.13 29.19
N SER A 494 6.76 20.57 28.42
CA SER A 494 6.58 20.21 27.01
C SER A 494 7.70 20.74 26.11
N LYS A 495 8.36 21.85 26.50
CA LYS A 495 9.56 22.40 25.88
C LYS A 495 10.88 21.79 26.41
N GLY A 496 10.80 20.80 27.30
CA GLY A 496 11.96 20.05 27.79
C GLY A 496 12.56 20.56 29.09
N LEU A 497 11.89 21.45 29.84
CA LEU A 497 12.32 21.81 31.19
C LEU A 497 12.11 20.60 32.12
N SER A 498 13.10 20.28 32.97
CA SER A 498 12.98 19.15 33.92
C SER A 498 11.94 19.42 35.01
N ALA A 499 11.17 18.40 35.40
CA ALA A 499 10.28 18.45 36.55
C ALA A 499 11.03 18.73 37.87
N SER A 500 12.33 18.38 37.95
CA SER A 500 13.18 18.73 39.10
C SER A 500 13.35 20.23 39.29
N ASN A 501 13.11 21.05 38.27
CA ASN A 501 13.16 22.51 38.40
C ASN A 501 12.01 23.07 39.25
N TRP A 502 10.93 22.30 39.38
CA TRP A 502 9.76 22.63 40.17
C TRP A 502 9.82 22.05 41.60
N ALA A 503 10.93 21.37 41.97
CA ALA A 503 11.09 20.77 43.29
C ALA A 503 11.47 21.83 44.35
N PRO A 504 10.93 21.75 45.58
CA PRO A 504 11.21 22.73 46.65
C PRO A 504 12.71 22.89 46.96
N ASN A 505 13.45 21.77 47.02
CA ASN A 505 14.86 21.73 47.46
C ASN A 505 15.89 21.83 46.32
N ARG A 506 15.55 22.48 45.20
CA ARG A 506 16.50 22.65 44.08
C ARG A 506 17.67 23.55 44.48
N ARG A 507 18.90 23.10 44.15
CA ARG A 507 20.15 23.88 44.28
C ARG A 507 20.17 25.02 43.25
N SER A 508 20.69 26.18 43.66
CA SER A 508 20.86 27.35 42.78
C SER A 508 21.82 27.03 41.64
N GLY A 509 21.32 27.03 40.41
CA GLY A 509 22.09 26.69 39.20
C GLY A 509 21.21 26.73 37.95
N LYS A 510 21.82 26.58 36.77
CA LYS A 510 21.12 26.60 35.48
C LYS A 510 19.94 25.60 35.47
N PRO A 511 18.78 25.96 34.89
CA PRO A 511 17.65 25.04 34.80
C PRO A 511 18.03 23.74 34.10
N ALA A 512 17.70 22.62 34.74
CA ALA A 512 17.98 21.30 34.16
C ALA A 512 17.06 21.02 32.97
N MET A 513 17.59 20.54 31.86
CA MET A 513 16.81 20.15 30.69
C MET A 513 16.63 18.63 30.61
N GLN A 514 15.49 18.21 30.09
CA GLN A 514 15.08 16.82 29.84
C GLN A 514 14.49 16.76 28.42
N THR A 515 15.35 16.66 27.42
CA THR A 515 14.97 16.60 25.99
C THR A 515 14.06 15.40 25.68
N ASN A 516 14.16 14.32 26.47
CA ASN A 516 13.27 13.15 26.39
C ASN A 516 11.79 13.48 26.67
N ASN A 517 11.50 14.55 27.41
CA ASN A 517 10.14 14.98 27.74
C ASN A 517 9.56 16.00 26.76
N MET A 518 10.40 16.54 25.88
CA MET A 518 9.97 17.49 24.85
C MET A 518 8.93 16.82 23.96
N ARG A 519 7.77 17.47 23.79
CA ARG A 519 6.69 16.90 22.98
C ARG A 519 7.04 16.96 21.50
N ASN A 520 6.63 15.94 20.75
CA ASN A 520 6.83 15.88 19.31
C ASN A 520 5.59 15.30 18.64
N MET A 521 5.32 15.77 17.42
CA MET A 521 4.25 15.23 16.60
C MET A 521 4.58 13.81 16.15
N LYS A 522 3.54 12.99 16.01
CA LYS A 522 3.67 11.66 15.41
C LYS A 522 3.46 11.77 13.90
N PHE A 523 4.23 10.97 13.17
CA PHE A 523 3.94 10.65 11.78
C PHE A 523 2.76 9.70 11.76
N ASP A 524 1.55 10.28 11.66
CA ASP A 524 0.31 9.50 11.60
C ASP A 524 0.21 8.68 10.30
N GLY A 525 -0.70 7.69 10.27
CA GLY A 525 -0.85 6.82 9.10
C GLY A 525 0.34 5.89 8.86
N TRP A 526 0.90 5.29 9.93
CA TRP A 526 2.14 4.53 9.89
C TRP A 526 2.19 3.47 8.77
N LEU A 527 1.11 2.71 8.61
CA LEU A 527 1.03 1.65 7.60
C LEU A 527 1.01 2.25 6.19
N SER A 528 0.24 3.33 5.99
CA SER A 528 0.26 4.11 4.75
C SER A 528 1.66 4.62 4.42
N LEU A 529 2.39 5.17 5.38
CA LEU A 529 3.76 5.65 5.14
C LEU A 529 4.74 4.51 4.85
N LYS A 530 4.56 3.33 5.45
CA LYS A 530 5.36 2.13 5.15
C LYS A 530 5.11 1.66 3.72
N VAL A 531 3.85 1.52 3.32
CA VAL A 531 3.46 1.17 1.94
C VAL A 531 3.95 2.24 0.95
N GLY A 532 3.70 3.52 1.23
CA GLY A 532 4.03 4.63 0.34
C GLY A 532 5.54 4.77 0.08
N ARG A 533 6.39 4.57 1.10
CA ARG A 533 7.84 4.50 0.91
C ARG A 533 8.24 3.30 0.08
N ARG A 534 7.63 2.13 0.32
CA ARG A 534 7.92 0.93 -0.46
C ARG A 534 7.63 1.18 -1.94
N LEU A 535 6.51 1.81 -2.28
CA LEU A 535 6.06 2.12 -3.64
C LEU A 535 6.98 3.06 -4.45
N HIS A 536 8.05 3.60 -3.86
CA HIS A 536 9.07 4.33 -4.59
C HIS A 536 9.94 3.42 -5.49
N VAL A 537 10.22 3.85 -6.72
CA VAL A 537 10.90 3.07 -7.78
C VAL A 537 12.29 2.53 -7.39
N ASP A 538 13.09 3.28 -6.64
CA ASP A 538 14.47 2.88 -6.35
C ASP A 538 14.61 1.95 -5.11
N ASN A 539 13.49 1.56 -4.48
CA ASN A 539 13.51 0.71 -3.30
C ASN A 539 13.46 -0.77 -3.68
N THR A 540 14.30 -1.58 -3.03
CA THR A 540 14.24 -3.04 -3.16
C THR A 540 12.90 -3.57 -2.62
N ARG A 541 12.29 -4.49 -3.37
CA ARG A 541 10.97 -5.05 -3.05
C ARG A 541 10.96 -6.56 -3.16
N GLU A 542 11.28 -7.21 -2.05
CA GLU A 542 10.99 -8.64 -1.91
C GLU A 542 9.48 -8.84 -1.71
N PRO A 543 8.80 -9.73 -2.47
CA PRO A 543 7.35 -9.89 -2.40
C PRO A 543 6.87 -10.16 -0.98
N TRP A 544 5.84 -9.43 -0.55
CA TRP A 544 5.28 -9.61 0.78
C TRP A 544 4.62 -10.97 0.94
N THR A 545 5.04 -11.69 1.97
CA THR A 545 4.38 -12.92 2.40
C THR A 545 3.18 -12.61 3.28
N LYS A 546 2.28 -13.59 3.40
CA LYS A 546 1.15 -13.53 4.32
C LYS A 546 1.57 -13.17 5.75
N ALA A 547 2.61 -13.85 6.26
CA ALA A 547 3.13 -13.64 7.61
C ALA A 547 3.62 -12.21 7.81
N TYR A 548 4.34 -11.67 6.82
CA TYR A 548 4.87 -10.32 6.88
C TYR A 548 3.77 -9.25 6.89
N VAL A 549 2.73 -9.40 6.05
CA VAL A 549 1.60 -8.45 6.06
C VAL A 549 0.85 -8.50 7.40
N THR A 550 0.66 -9.69 7.98
CA THR A 550 0.07 -9.84 9.32
C THR A 550 0.93 -9.17 10.40
N GLU A 551 2.26 -9.30 10.32
CA GLU A 551 3.18 -8.60 11.22
C GLU A 551 3.07 -7.08 11.08
N LEU A 552 3.04 -6.55 9.85
CA LEU A 552 2.85 -5.12 9.60
C LEU A 552 1.53 -4.60 10.17
N LEU A 553 0.45 -5.37 10.07
CA LEU A 553 -0.84 -5.00 10.65
C LEU A 553 -0.79 -4.97 12.19
N THR A 554 -0.03 -5.89 12.80
CA THR A 554 0.21 -5.94 14.25
C THR A 554 1.04 -4.73 14.71
N ASP A 555 2.10 -4.43 13.97
CA ASP A 555 2.94 -3.25 14.21
C ASP A 555 2.14 -1.96 14.06
N GLY A 556 1.26 -1.89 13.06
CA GLY A 556 0.35 -0.78 12.85
C GLY A 556 -0.50 -0.48 14.08
N ARG A 557 -1.14 -1.51 14.66
CA ARG A 557 -1.93 -1.38 15.91
C ARG A 557 -1.08 -0.87 17.08
N THR A 558 0.14 -1.39 17.21
CA THR A 558 1.07 -0.96 18.26
C THR A 558 1.47 0.50 18.08
N LYS A 559 1.74 0.93 16.84
CA LYS A 559 2.15 2.30 16.51
C LYS A 559 1.04 3.32 16.70
N GLU A 560 -0.22 2.94 16.51
CA GLU A 560 -1.36 3.80 16.82
C GLU A 560 -1.43 4.17 18.32
N MET A 561 -0.93 3.31 19.21
CA MET A 561 -0.88 3.54 20.66
C MET A 561 0.37 4.30 21.14
N GLN A 562 1.29 4.64 20.23
CA GLN A 562 2.55 5.28 20.56
C GLN A 562 2.57 6.76 20.16
N ASP A 563 3.33 7.56 20.90
CA ASP A 563 3.65 8.95 20.52
C ASP A 563 4.74 9.01 19.42
N GLY A 564 5.05 10.22 18.95
CA GLY A 564 6.10 10.43 17.94
C GLY A 564 7.52 10.01 18.35
N LYS A 565 7.74 9.64 19.62
CA LYS A 565 9.00 9.08 20.14
C LYS A 565 8.90 7.59 20.46
N GLY A 566 7.80 6.93 20.11
CA GLY A 566 7.57 5.50 20.36
C GLY A 566 7.15 5.16 21.78
N LYS A 567 6.75 6.13 22.61
CA LYS A 567 6.26 5.85 23.97
C LYS A 567 4.76 5.54 23.94
N THR A 568 4.37 4.41 24.53
CA THR A 568 2.96 4.03 24.65
C THR A 568 2.19 5.02 25.54
N TYR A 569 1.02 5.44 25.08
CA TYR A 569 0.14 6.33 25.85
C TYR A 569 -0.28 5.70 27.18
N ALA A 570 -0.31 6.50 28.25
CA ALA A 570 -0.58 6.01 29.60
C ALA A 570 -1.96 5.32 29.73
N ASN A 571 -2.97 5.84 29.04
CA ASN A 571 -4.33 5.30 28.97
C ASN A 571 -4.47 4.05 28.09
N MET A 572 -3.48 3.74 27.26
CA MET A 572 -3.45 2.56 26.38
C MET A 572 -2.63 1.41 26.96
N LYS A 573 -1.84 1.65 28.03
CA LYS A 573 -1.07 0.59 28.70
C LYS A 573 -2.02 -0.52 29.19
N GLY A 574 -1.77 -1.74 28.72
CA GLY A 574 -2.56 -2.92 29.07
C GLY A 574 -3.68 -3.28 28.08
N LYS A 575 -4.09 -2.37 27.19
CA LYS A 575 -5.11 -2.62 26.15
C LYS A 575 -4.60 -3.37 24.92
N GLU A 576 -3.29 -3.57 24.82
CA GLU A 576 -2.65 -4.35 23.74
C GLU A 576 -3.19 -5.79 23.63
N LYS A 577 -3.76 -6.34 24.72
CA LYS A 577 -4.32 -7.70 24.78
C LYS A 577 -5.80 -7.80 24.39
N GLU A 578 -6.49 -6.68 24.16
CA GLU A 578 -7.94 -6.65 23.89
C GLU A 578 -8.29 -6.69 22.39
N HIS A 579 -7.28 -6.74 21.50
CA HIS A 579 -7.54 -6.72 20.07
C HIS A 579 -8.03 -8.05 19.53
N GLU A 580 -9.02 -7.98 18.64
CA GLU A 580 -9.46 -9.13 17.84
C GLU A 580 -8.27 -9.76 17.08
N PRO A 581 -8.21 -11.10 17.00
CA PRO A 581 -7.16 -11.79 16.27
C PRO A 581 -7.13 -11.31 14.82
N LEU A 582 -5.92 -11.12 14.29
CA LEU A 582 -5.76 -10.74 12.89
C LEU A 582 -6.21 -11.89 11.97
N PRO A 583 -6.67 -11.56 10.75
CA PRO A 583 -7.09 -12.59 9.82
C PRO A 583 -5.93 -13.50 9.40
N SER A 584 -6.28 -14.71 8.97
CA SER A 584 -5.30 -15.79 8.73
C SER A 584 -5.22 -16.24 7.27
N THR A 585 -6.20 -15.83 6.46
CA THR A 585 -6.29 -16.12 5.03
C THR A 585 -5.84 -14.90 4.21
N PRO A 586 -5.24 -15.09 3.02
CA PRO A 586 -4.83 -13.98 2.15
C PRO A 586 -5.97 -13.00 1.83
N GLU A 587 -7.17 -13.51 1.52
CA GLU A 587 -8.36 -12.71 1.21
C GLU A 587 -8.79 -11.83 2.38
N GLU A 588 -8.87 -12.37 3.59
CA GLU A 588 -9.25 -11.55 4.76
C GLU A 588 -8.17 -10.53 5.11
N ILE A 589 -6.89 -10.87 4.91
CA ILE A 589 -5.75 -9.96 5.15
C ILE A 589 -5.83 -8.74 4.24
N ILE A 590 -6.08 -8.92 2.94
CA ILE A 590 -6.19 -7.79 2.01
C ILE A 590 -7.43 -6.93 2.31
N SER A 591 -8.54 -7.55 2.74
CA SER A 591 -9.73 -6.82 3.16
C SER A 591 -9.47 -5.98 4.40
N HIS A 592 -8.78 -6.54 5.40
CA HIS A 592 -8.40 -5.81 6.61
C HIS A 592 -7.39 -4.71 6.32
N LEU A 593 -6.42 -4.96 5.43
CA LEU A 593 -5.47 -3.95 4.96
C LEU A 593 -6.19 -2.76 4.33
N ALA A 594 -7.14 -3.00 3.42
CA ALA A 594 -7.94 -1.94 2.81
C ALA A 594 -8.68 -1.10 3.87
N GLN A 595 -9.26 -1.74 4.89
CA GLN A 595 -9.94 -1.04 5.99
C GLN A 595 -8.99 -0.16 6.80
N VAL A 596 -7.80 -0.66 7.14
CA VAL A 596 -6.80 0.10 7.89
C VAL A 596 -6.29 1.28 7.08
N ILE A 597 -5.94 1.08 5.79
CA ILE A 597 -5.52 2.16 4.90
C ILE A 597 -6.64 3.20 4.77
N GLY A 598 -7.89 2.77 4.56
CA GLY A 598 -9.04 3.67 4.46
C GLY A 598 -9.23 4.55 5.70
N LYS A 599 -9.01 4.02 6.91
CA LYS A 599 -9.05 4.80 8.17
C LYS A 599 -7.88 5.79 8.28
N GLN A 600 -6.76 5.53 7.62
CA GLN A 600 -5.58 6.39 7.64
C GLN A 600 -5.62 7.49 6.57
N VAL A 601 -6.40 7.34 5.49
CA VAL A 601 -6.51 8.32 4.40
C VAL A 601 -6.79 9.74 4.90
N PRO A 602 -7.80 10.01 5.76
CA PRO A 602 -8.07 11.37 6.25
C PRO A 602 -6.90 11.97 7.05
N ARG A 603 -6.10 11.13 7.71
CA ARG A 603 -4.96 11.53 8.54
C ARG A 603 -3.78 11.96 7.67
N ILE A 604 -3.47 11.19 6.62
CA ILE A 604 -2.39 11.51 5.67
C ILE A 604 -2.80 12.58 4.66
N ALA A 605 -4.10 12.82 4.44
CA ALA A 605 -4.57 13.89 3.58
C ALA A 605 -4.63 15.26 4.30
N PHE A 606 -4.49 15.29 5.62
CA PHE A 606 -4.54 16.53 6.39
C PHE A 606 -3.35 17.44 6.10
N ASN A 607 -3.60 18.73 5.85
CA ASN A 607 -2.58 19.66 5.38
C ASN A 607 -1.79 20.30 6.54
N TYR A 608 -0.71 19.63 6.96
CA TYR A 608 0.18 20.12 8.01
C TYR A 608 0.95 21.40 7.63
N PHE A 609 1.20 21.65 6.34
CA PHE A 609 1.84 22.89 5.89
C PHE A 609 0.97 24.10 6.25
N ASN A 610 -0.31 24.07 5.89
CA ASN A 610 -1.22 25.16 6.22
C ASN A 610 -1.42 25.29 7.73
N MET A 611 -1.54 24.19 8.49
CA MET A 611 -1.60 24.30 9.95
C MET A 611 -0.36 24.97 10.55
N HIS A 612 0.82 24.67 10.01
CA HIS A 612 2.07 25.30 10.43
C HIS A 612 2.04 26.81 10.20
N TYR A 613 1.73 27.26 8.99
CA TYR A 613 1.73 28.69 8.67
C TYR A 613 0.59 29.46 9.34
N ILE A 614 -0.62 28.90 9.42
CA ILE A 614 -1.73 29.48 10.18
C ILE A 614 -1.33 29.68 11.64
N SER A 615 -0.70 28.67 12.26
CA SER A 615 -0.23 28.79 13.65
C SER A 615 0.90 29.81 13.79
N LYS A 616 1.81 29.87 12.81
CA LYS A 616 2.92 30.83 12.80
C LYS A 616 2.40 32.27 12.71
N ASP A 617 1.44 32.54 11.83
CA ASP A 617 0.85 33.86 11.60
C ASP A 617 0.07 34.35 12.84
N LEU A 618 -0.63 33.44 13.52
CA LEU A 618 -1.28 33.76 14.80
C LEU A 618 -0.26 34.13 15.88
N LEU A 619 0.83 33.37 16.01
CA LEU A 619 1.90 33.68 16.97
C LEU A 619 2.61 35.00 16.66
N ALA A 620 2.82 35.31 15.37
CA ALA A 620 3.35 36.59 14.93
C ALA A 620 2.42 37.75 15.29
N SER A 621 1.10 37.58 15.07
CA SER A 621 0.08 38.57 15.44
C SER A 621 0.06 38.84 16.95
N LEU A 622 0.21 37.78 17.77
CA LEU A 622 0.32 37.92 19.22
C LEU A 622 1.60 38.68 19.63
N LYS A 623 2.73 38.36 19.01
CA LYS A 623 4.00 39.07 19.25
C LYS A 623 3.84 40.56 18.94
N ASP A 624 3.27 40.92 17.80
CA ASP A 624 3.08 42.31 17.38
C ASP A 624 2.14 43.06 18.33
N ALA A 625 1.07 42.41 18.81
CA ALA A 625 0.17 42.98 19.81
C ALA A 625 0.90 43.24 21.14
N PHE A 626 1.80 42.34 21.55
CA PHE A 626 2.56 42.50 22.80
C PHE A 626 3.62 43.59 22.69
N VAL A 627 4.27 43.72 21.55
CA VAL A 627 5.20 44.83 21.27
C VAL A 627 4.47 46.18 21.37
N LYS A 628 3.22 46.27 20.89
CA LYS A 628 2.40 47.48 21.02
C LYS A 628 2.00 47.77 22.46
N ALA A 629 1.72 46.73 23.26
CA ALA A 629 1.25 46.89 24.64
C ALA A 629 2.39 47.13 25.66
N ILE A 630 3.52 46.43 25.51
CA ILE A 630 4.66 46.45 26.44
C ILE A 630 5.74 47.46 25.99
N GLY A 631 5.89 47.64 24.68
CA GLY A 631 6.94 48.46 24.07
C GLY A 631 7.95 47.65 23.26
N PRO A 632 8.84 48.34 22.51
CA PRO A 632 9.77 47.72 21.56
C PRO A 632 10.81 46.81 22.22
N GLU A 633 11.10 46.99 23.52
CA GLU A 633 12.07 46.17 24.25
C GLU A 633 11.68 44.68 24.34
N PHE A 634 10.37 44.37 24.23
CA PHE A 634 9.89 42.99 24.17
C PHE A 634 10.45 42.21 22.97
N MET A 635 10.89 42.90 21.90
CA MET A 635 11.55 42.25 20.76
C MET A 635 12.84 41.53 21.16
N ASN A 636 13.55 42.02 22.19
CA ASN A 636 14.78 41.38 22.69
C ASN A 636 14.49 40.02 23.35
N SER A 637 13.26 39.80 23.80
CA SER A 637 12.82 38.54 24.41
C SER A 637 12.48 37.46 23.37
N ILE A 638 12.24 37.84 22.11
CA ILE A 638 11.92 36.95 20.98
C ILE A 638 12.63 37.48 19.72
N PRO A 639 13.97 37.38 19.65
CA PRO A 639 14.79 37.95 18.59
C PRO A 639 14.53 37.34 17.20
N SER A 640 14.06 36.09 17.13
CA SER A 640 13.95 35.34 15.89
C SER A 640 12.61 34.60 15.75
N GLU A 641 12.23 34.27 14.51
CA GLU A 641 10.93 33.66 14.22
C GLU A 641 10.78 32.24 14.80
N ASP A 642 11.86 31.48 14.92
CA ASP A 642 11.87 30.15 15.56
C ASP A 642 11.51 30.21 17.05
N GLN A 643 11.62 31.39 17.66
CA GLN A 643 11.27 31.64 19.05
C GLN A 643 9.86 32.21 19.24
N LEU A 644 9.09 32.44 18.18
CA LEU A 644 7.67 32.83 18.25
C LEU A 644 6.83 32.00 19.24
N PRO A 645 7.04 30.68 19.40
CA PRO A 645 6.27 29.90 20.35
C PRO A 645 6.47 30.32 21.83
N LEU A 646 7.52 31.07 22.15
CA LEU A 646 7.75 31.60 23.49
C LEU A 646 6.75 32.68 23.90
N VAL A 647 6.06 33.32 22.94
CA VAL A 647 4.96 34.27 23.22
C VAL A 647 3.92 33.63 24.15
N VAL A 648 3.56 32.37 23.91
CA VAL A 648 2.61 31.61 24.75
C VAL A 648 3.16 31.37 26.15
N GLY A 649 4.48 31.14 26.26
CA GLY A 649 5.14 31.02 27.56
C GLY A 649 5.01 32.28 28.41
N TYR A 650 5.16 33.46 27.80
CA TYR A 650 4.95 34.75 28.49
C TYR A 650 3.50 34.96 28.94
N ILE A 651 2.52 34.55 28.12
CA ILE A 651 1.10 34.60 28.51
C ILE A 651 0.87 33.77 29.76
N PHE A 652 1.33 32.52 29.76
CA PHE A 652 1.12 31.61 30.89
C PHE A 652 1.91 32.03 32.13
N SER A 653 3.16 32.46 31.98
CA SER A 653 3.98 32.87 33.13
C SER A 653 3.38 34.08 33.83
N THR A 654 2.97 35.11 33.08
CA THR A 654 2.36 36.32 33.63
C THR A 654 1.01 36.05 34.29
N ALA A 655 0.14 35.26 33.66
CA ALA A 655 -1.16 34.88 34.21
C ALA A 655 -1.03 34.04 35.51
N ALA A 656 0.01 33.22 35.62
CA ALA A 656 0.29 32.41 36.80
C ALA A 656 1.04 33.18 37.92
N GLY A 657 1.61 34.35 37.61
CA GLY A 657 2.37 35.18 38.55
C GLY A 657 3.87 34.90 38.57
N HIS A 658 4.43 34.24 37.56
CA HIS A 658 5.85 33.94 37.42
C HIS A 658 6.55 35.03 36.59
N SER A 659 7.06 36.06 37.27
CA SER A 659 7.79 37.18 36.65
C SER A 659 9.32 37.11 36.85
N SER A 660 9.83 36.05 37.49
CA SER A 660 11.26 35.85 37.76
C SER A 660 11.83 34.67 36.96
N GLU A 661 13.16 34.61 36.78
CA GLU A 661 13.83 33.44 36.18
C GLU A 661 13.69 32.15 37.01
N ASP A 662 13.40 32.27 38.32
CA ASP A 662 13.10 31.13 39.18
C ASP A 662 11.60 30.83 39.14
N VAL A 663 11.23 29.72 38.48
CA VAL A 663 9.85 29.20 38.34
C VAL A 663 9.16 28.86 39.66
N ARG A 664 9.82 29.03 40.81
CA ARG A 664 9.24 28.85 42.15
C ARG A 664 8.77 30.17 42.76
N ILE A 665 9.28 31.30 42.28
CA ILE A 665 8.94 32.62 42.81
C ILE A 665 7.66 33.08 42.13
N ARG A 666 6.59 33.13 42.91
CA ARG A 666 5.25 33.49 42.46
C ARG A 666 4.80 34.79 43.11
N GLY A 667 4.52 35.79 42.29
CA GLY A 667 3.84 37.03 42.65
C GLY A 667 2.34 36.98 42.36
N ALA A 668 1.71 38.16 42.31
CA ALA A 668 0.33 38.28 41.84
C ALA A 668 0.26 38.01 40.32
N GLY A 669 -0.71 37.20 39.89
CA GLY A 669 -0.97 36.96 38.47
C GLY A 669 -1.46 38.22 37.75
N ASN A 670 -1.12 38.36 36.47
CA ASN A 670 -1.54 39.46 35.62
C ASN A 670 -2.18 38.94 34.33
N ASP A 671 -3.45 39.30 34.12
CA ASP A 671 -4.25 38.82 32.98
C ASP A 671 -4.08 39.70 31.72
N GLY A 672 -3.26 40.75 31.75
CA GLY A 672 -3.12 41.70 30.63
C GLY A 672 -2.77 41.01 29.30
N LEU A 673 -1.75 40.15 29.29
CA LEU A 673 -1.38 39.37 28.09
C LEU A 673 -2.41 38.31 27.72
N LEU A 674 -3.07 37.72 28.71
CA LEU A 674 -4.14 36.74 28.49
C LEU A 674 -5.38 37.38 27.85
N ASN A 675 -5.71 38.62 28.23
CA ASN A 675 -6.79 39.40 27.64
C ASN A 675 -6.48 39.76 26.18
N ILE A 676 -5.28 40.27 25.89
CA ILE A 676 -4.84 40.55 24.51
C ILE A 676 -4.89 39.27 23.66
N ALA A 677 -4.40 38.15 24.20
CA ALA A 677 -4.45 36.88 23.49
C ALA A 677 -5.90 36.40 23.23
N THR A 678 -6.80 36.67 24.16
CA THR A 678 -8.24 36.38 24.00
C THR A 678 -8.82 37.16 22.81
N GLU A 679 -8.53 38.45 22.70
CA GLU A 679 -8.99 39.30 21.59
C GLU A 679 -8.45 38.81 20.25
N ILE A 680 -7.13 38.59 20.14
CA ILE A 680 -6.49 38.15 18.90
C ILE A 680 -7.00 36.78 18.44
N VAL A 681 -7.15 35.81 19.36
CA VAL A 681 -7.69 34.49 19.01
C VAL A 681 -9.17 34.59 18.65
N ASN A 682 -9.93 35.48 19.28
CA ASN A 682 -11.33 35.73 18.92
C ASN A 682 -11.45 36.28 17.49
N ASP A 683 -10.68 37.30 17.14
CA ASP A 683 -10.68 37.90 15.80
C ASP A 683 -10.23 36.89 14.73
N PHE A 684 -9.20 36.10 15.06
CA PHE A 684 -8.74 35.01 14.22
C PHE A 684 -9.85 34.00 13.92
N LEU A 685 -10.61 33.56 14.93
CA LEU A 685 -11.72 32.62 14.73
C LEU A 685 -12.89 33.26 13.97
N ASP A 686 -13.20 34.53 14.22
CA ASP A 686 -14.28 35.26 13.53
C ASP A 686 -13.98 35.49 12.04
N SER A 687 -12.71 35.62 11.68
CA SER A 687 -12.28 35.69 10.27
C SER A 687 -12.48 34.36 9.50
N GLY A 688 -12.89 33.29 10.20
CA GLY A 688 -13.14 31.97 9.62
C GLY A 688 -11.90 31.09 9.50
N MET A 689 -10.73 31.56 9.97
CA MET A 689 -9.46 30.83 9.88
C MET A 689 -9.42 29.52 10.68
N GLY A 690 -10.30 29.36 11.67
CA GLY A 690 -10.43 28.11 12.45
C GLY A 690 -10.95 26.90 11.67
N SER A 691 -11.46 27.10 10.44
CA SER A 691 -12.03 26.05 9.58
C SER A 691 -11.51 26.14 8.14
N TRP A 692 -10.41 26.87 7.92
CA TRP A 692 -9.89 27.18 6.59
C TRP A 692 -9.44 25.92 5.86
N ILE A 693 -8.72 25.00 6.53
CA ILE A 693 -8.22 23.77 5.90
C ILE A 693 -9.38 22.87 5.53
N THR A 694 -10.33 22.70 6.45
CA THR A 694 -11.55 21.92 6.21
C THR A 694 -12.32 22.47 5.00
N LYS A 695 -12.56 23.79 4.94
CA LYS A 695 -13.25 24.44 3.81
C LYS A 695 -12.47 24.30 2.50
N ALA A 696 -11.16 24.53 2.54
CA ALA A 696 -10.29 24.39 1.36
C ALA A 696 -10.29 22.95 0.81
N SER A 697 -10.37 21.93 1.68
CA SER A 697 -10.44 20.53 1.24
C SER A 697 -11.72 20.17 0.49
N GLN A 698 -12.80 20.91 0.74
CA GLN A 698 -14.12 20.69 0.13
C GLN A 698 -14.32 21.48 -1.17
N GLN A 699 -13.50 22.51 -1.40
CA GLN A 699 -13.59 23.36 -2.59
C GLN A 699 -12.95 22.68 -3.80
N ASP A 700 -13.65 22.68 -4.94
CA ASP A 700 -13.08 22.26 -6.22
C ASP A 700 -12.09 23.31 -6.76
N VAL A 701 -11.03 22.83 -7.41
CA VAL A 701 -9.95 23.65 -7.96
C VAL A 701 -9.95 23.52 -9.47
N ASN A 702 -10.00 24.64 -10.18
CA ASN A 702 -9.85 24.64 -11.63
C ASN A 702 -8.36 24.51 -12.02
N PRO A 703 -8.02 23.75 -13.07
CA PRO A 703 -6.63 23.58 -13.51
C PRO A 703 -5.89 24.92 -13.78
N GLU A 704 -6.61 25.92 -14.29
CA GLU A 704 -6.08 27.27 -14.57
C GLU A 704 -5.54 27.97 -13.32
N GLU A 705 -6.06 27.65 -12.13
CA GLU A 705 -5.62 28.25 -10.87
C GLU A 705 -4.21 27.83 -10.43
N VAL A 706 -3.68 26.76 -11.02
CA VAL A 706 -2.37 26.18 -10.68
C VAL A 706 -1.48 25.97 -11.92
N GLU A 707 -1.90 26.45 -13.09
CA GLU A 707 -1.22 26.22 -14.38
C GLU A 707 0.24 26.74 -14.40
N GLY A 708 0.55 27.76 -13.59
CA GLY A 708 1.90 28.31 -13.45
C GLY A 708 2.88 27.41 -12.69
N LEU A 709 2.44 26.32 -12.05
CA LEU A 709 3.28 25.39 -11.29
C LEU A 709 3.84 24.29 -12.22
N ASP A 710 5.03 24.51 -12.79
CA ASP A 710 5.82 23.44 -13.45
C ASP A 710 7.16 23.27 -12.73
N ILE A 711 7.12 22.58 -11.59
CA ILE A 711 8.26 22.47 -10.65
C ILE A 711 9.21 21.33 -11.05
N ASP A 712 8.74 20.35 -11.82
CA ASP A 712 9.48 19.12 -12.13
C ASP A 712 9.99 19.04 -13.58
N GLY A 713 9.82 20.10 -14.37
CA GLY A 713 10.22 20.11 -15.78
C GLY A 713 9.51 19.00 -16.56
N SER A 714 8.24 18.71 -16.22
CA SER A 714 7.39 17.70 -16.87
C SER A 714 7.32 17.91 -18.39
N LYS A 715 7.48 19.17 -18.84
CA LYS A 715 7.66 19.57 -20.23
C LYS A 715 8.80 18.86 -20.96
N ASN A 716 9.85 18.45 -20.26
CA ASN A 716 11.05 17.83 -20.82
C ASN A 716 11.15 16.32 -20.51
N TRP A 717 10.05 15.67 -20.12
CA TRP A 717 10.07 14.23 -19.82
C TRP A 717 10.61 13.42 -21.01
N ALA A 718 10.23 13.76 -22.25
CA ALA A 718 10.75 13.10 -23.45
C ALA A 718 12.28 13.20 -23.56
N GLY A 719 12.86 14.39 -23.38
CA GLY A 719 14.31 14.59 -23.40
C GLY A 719 15.03 13.84 -22.27
N ASN A 720 14.46 13.84 -21.07
CA ASN A 720 14.98 13.08 -19.94
C ASN A 720 14.89 11.56 -20.16
N ALA A 721 13.79 11.09 -20.75
CA ALA A 721 13.56 9.68 -21.04
C ALA A 721 14.61 9.15 -22.02
N ILE A 722 14.83 9.90 -23.10
CA ILE A 722 15.81 9.57 -24.13
C ILE A 722 17.23 9.60 -23.55
N GLY A 723 17.59 10.64 -22.79
CA GLY A 723 18.90 10.74 -22.15
C GLY A 723 19.16 9.66 -21.08
N ASN A 724 18.12 9.15 -20.41
CA ASN A 724 18.25 8.05 -19.45
C ASN A 724 18.42 6.69 -20.14
N LEU A 725 17.70 6.46 -21.24
CA LEU A 725 17.88 5.26 -22.07
C LEU A 725 19.30 5.18 -22.66
N MET A 726 19.92 6.32 -22.99
CA MET A 726 21.31 6.38 -23.46
C MET A 726 22.37 6.05 -22.39
N ARG A 727 22.06 6.23 -21.10
CA ARG A 727 23.00 6.02 -19.97
C ARG A 727 23.17 4.56 -19.57
N GLU A 728 22.37 3.66 -20.10
CA GLU A 728 22.49 2.23 -19.84
C GLU A 728 23.70 1.69 -20.61
N GLY A 729 24.80 1.45 -19.88
CA GLY A 729 26.06 0.95 -20.43
C GLY A 729 25.94 -0.42 -21.14
N PRO A 730 27.05 -0.90 -21.75
CA PRO A 730 27.08 -2.01 -22.71
C PRO A 730 26.55 -3.37 -22.23
N GLY A 731 26.23 -3.56 -20.95
CA GLY A 731 25.66 -4.80 -20.41
C GLY A 731 24.14 -4.94 -20.55
N ALA A 732 23.39 -3.85 -20.81
CA ALA A 732 21.93 -3.91 -21.01
C ALA A 732 21.53 -4.32 -22.45
N PHE A 733 22.50 -4.39 -23.36
CA PHE A 733 22.33 -4.64 -24.80
C PHE A 733 23.14 -5.83 -25.32
N GLU A 734 23.55 -6.78 -24.46
CA GLU A 734 24.15 -8.02 -24.96
C GLU A 734 23.15 -8.77 -25.85
N GLY A 735 23.39 -8.73 -27.17
CA GLY A 735 22.53 -9.31 -28.20
C GLY A 735 21.62 -8.31 -28.96
N ARG A 736 21.74 -6.99 -28.74
CA ARG A 736 21.00 -5.96 -29.48
C ARG A 736 21.93 -5.10 -30.32
N ASP A 737 21.52 -4.72 -31.54
CA ASP A 737 22.21 -3.69 -32.31
C ASP A 737 22.11 -2.35 -31.55
N LYS A 738 23.27 -1.75 -31.22
CA LYS A 738 23.33 -0.42 -30.59
C LYS A 738 22.78 0.64 -31.55
N PRO A 739 21.98 1.63 -31.10
CA PRO A 739 21.80 2.86 -31.85
C PRO A 739 23.18 3.50 -32.05
N THR A 740 23.54 3.87 -33.28
CA THR A 740 24.85 4.47 -33.53
C THR A 740 24.88 5.90 -32.96
N ALA A 741 26.07 6.43 -32.66
CA ALA A 741 26.22 7.83 -32.26
C ALA A 741 25.58 8.80 -33.28
N GLY A 742 25.59 8.44 -34.57
CA GLY A 742 24.92 9.18 -35.64
C GLY A 742 23.39 9.11 -35.59
N ASP A 743 22.80 7.99 -35.15
CA ASP A 743 21.34 7.88 -34.95
C ASP A 743 20.87 8.74 -33.78
N LEU A 744 21.69 8.82 -32.72
CA LEU A 744 21.41 9.62 -31.53
C LEU A 744 21.63 11.13 -31.76
N GLU A 745 22.69 11.54 -32.47
CA GLU A 745 22.87 12.93 -32.91
C GLU A 745 21.75 13.39 -33.83
N LYS A 746 21.27 12.50 -34.71
CA LYS A 746 20.13 12.76 -35.59
C LYS A 746 18.83 12.89 -34.79
N LEU A 747 18.59 12.03 -33.80
CA LEU A 747 17.43 12.11 -32.90
C LEU A 747 17.45 13.40 -32.06
N MET A 748 18.60 13.76 -31.49
CA MET A 748 18.79 14.97 -30.68
C MET A 748 18.64 16.24 -31.52
N GLY A 749 19.20 16.24 -32.75
CA GLY A 749 19.01 17.32 -33.72
C GLY A 749 17.57 17.45 -34.21
N MET A 750 16.83 16.33 -34.32
CA MET A 750 15.42 16.32 -34.72
C MET A 750 14.47 16.78 -33.61
N LEU A 751 14.84 16.60 -32.33
CA LEU A 751 14.05 17.04 -31.16
C LEU A 751 14.11 18.55 -30.89
N GLY A 752 14.88 19.31 -31.68
CA GLY A 752 14.96 20.78 -31.56
C GLY A 752 15.66 21.27 -30.29
N LEU A 753 16.39 20.40 -29.59
CA LEU A 753 17.20 20.78 -28.42
C LEU A 753 18.29 21.75 -28.87
N ASN A 754 18.45 22.85 -28.14
CA ASN A 754 19.52 23.79 -28.44
C ASN A 754 20.88 23.18 -28.05
N ARG A 755 21.97 23.75 -28.56
CA ARG A 755 23.32 23.20 -28.36
C ARG A 755 23.73 23.10 -26.89
N ALA A 756 23.18 23.93 -26.01
CA ALA A 756 23.44 23.86 -24.57
C ALA A 756 22.69 22.70 -23.91
N GLU A 757 21.44 22.45 -24.31
CA GLU A 757 20.64 21.30 -23.87
C GLU A 757 21.21 19.98 -24.40
N MET A 758 21.65 19.95 -25.66
CA MET A 758 22.35 18.80 -26.24
C MET A 758 23.65 18.50 -25.49
N ASN A 759 24.44 19.53 -25.16
CA ASN A 759 25.66 19.37 -24.38
C ASN A 759 25.40 18.95 -22.93
N ASP A 760 24.31 19.41 -22.30
CA ASP A 760 23.93 19.00 -20.95
C ASP A 760 23.43 17.55 -20.93
N VAL A 761 22.63 17.14 -21.92
CA VAL A 761 22.17 15.75 -22.07
C VAL A 761 23.34 14.81 -22.40
N ALA A 762 24.22 15.18 -23.34
CA ALA A 762 25.41 14.40 -23.69
C ALA A 762 26.38 14.28 -22.51
N ARG A 763 26.67 15.38 -21.81
CA ARG A 763 27.52 15.40 -20.61
C ARG A 763 26.92 14.56 -19.48
N ARG A 764 25.59 14.61 -19.27
CA ARG A 764 24.89 13.73 -18.30
C ARG A 764 24.88 12.28 -18.75
N ALA A 765 24.96 12.01 -20.06
CA ALA A 765 25.00 10.68 -20.65
C ALA A 765 26.39 10.04 -20.74
N GLY A 766 27.45 10.79 -20.39
CA GLY A 766 28.84 10.30 -20.44
C GLY A 766 29.47 10.35 -21.83
N PHE A 767 28.91 11.15 -22.73
CA PHE A 767 29.43 11.44 -24.07
C PHE A 767 30.16 12.79 -24.13
#